data_AF-A0A254S7N4-F1
#
_entry.id   AF-A0A254S7N4-F1
#
_cell.length_a   1.000
_cell.length_b   1.000
_cell.length_c   1.000
_cell.angle_alpha   90.00
_cell.angle_beta   90.00
_cell.angle_gamma   90.00
#
_symmetry.space_group_name_H-M   'P 1'
#
loop_
_entity.id
_entity.type
_entity.pdbx_description
1 polymer ?
#
loop_
_entity_poly.entity_id
_entity_poly.type
_entity_poly.pdbx_seq_one_letter_code
_entity_poly.pdbx_strand_id
1 'polypeptide(L)'
;MFCGVFLSNFLIGYIVASLFIAVLDSLLAIVSFRKGGVQGKALGATCVGCAFVDLSYLVSVLVDDYFVYSCLSSVYFVCIDIMLLCLVMFIRDFCKFRNSAVGRGHFMAAHFIILVDIIVFAINPFCEIAISYVPRATEFAKYSYNMHGLFYVHLFFCYAMVATCVYFLLYKLVSVPLEYKRQFLYAVAGVVSIVAINAVFLFLPGLSKYNFLDYSILGYSIGAYAFYWACFQYSIKGMTNLFKMSVFENIDQGLMLFDYENRLILYNDMVYKQFPRLKFRDMLPLREFTDMCGVNIKDNYENYVVQCYAETDAGKKPLRCDFRTLRNKRGRIIGRLFMFSNAVLATDPLTGFHNWDDFVFYSEENKDVARGDLVVLACDIMGLSFINGSKGRHAGDRCIKELADLMRNYFPDDAYFVRGQDAILIAFCAGGSEEIVVDSLKALEEKFEPKIQYGVSVCRSSDNMLEGIGLAIKGLKQKKLLCKESNHSVILNSLVQALQESDNDTEEHVRRTQLMGAELGRRIGLNDVQLSDLSLLCLLHDIGKIGVPLEILNKPGKLTAEEWDTLRTHPVKGYQIAQSSPELCGIADMILHHHERWDGAGYPDGLARESIPLLSRIIAVVDAFDAMVNTRAYRKALPQDVAIEELKRCAGTQFDPNIVSEFIQMIEALPSKASEVAEAVSEEVREVVRDELTQGASSANSFHSVHNLRYVRYTLDEQNNIIDFDKDFERLTGFSALDIQKNRMNQTDLLPPEDRTEYVCQITEALGKNPSAFFEHRIMRKDGSVIYVLCYGRRYFDSATRSGRAEVIVADVADTYTLRIMADMERNKVRRQQAQWENAYRRDSLTGLLTRNAFKSDTEFKLLEGKCKVMLLMLDVDKFKEYNDTYGHVAGDEFLNLIGQTLLSSLRRDDIAGRMGGDEFAAALFFKKESSDEFMYERAQQIFDKINMTLKMAAKGTSLSMGAIISNEEMNTFNELYQSADRLLYKSKENGRSRLSVRQ
;
A
#
# COMPACT_ATOMS: atom_id res chain seq x y z
N MET A 1 -61.06 71.34 -13.22
CA MET A 1 -60.68 70.72 -14.52
C MET A 1 -59.32 70.04 -14.46
N PHE A 2 -58.22 70.71 -14.12
CA PHE A 2 -56.87 70.09 -14.08
C PHE A 2 -56.71 68.89 -13.11
N CYS A 3 -57.42 68.86 -11.98
CA CYS A 3 -57.35 67.75 -11.02
C CYS A 3 -58.12 66.48 -11.49
N GLY A 4 -59.13 66.63 -12.35
CA GLY A 4 -59.90 65.49 -12.89
C GLY A 4 -59.18 64.78 -14.05
N VAL A 5 -58.51 65.53 -14.92
CA VAL A 5 -57.71 64.98 -16.04
C VAL A 5 -56.51 64.18 -15.51
N PHE A 6 -55.87 64.65 -14.43
CA PHE A 6 -54.75 63.95 -13.81
C PHE A 6 -55.18 62.65 -13.11
N LEU A 7 -56.35 62.63 -12.45
CA LEU A 7 -56.91 61.42 -11.84
C LEU A 7 -57.33 60.38 -12.90
N SER A 8 -57.94 60.83 -13.99
CA SER A 8 -58.33 59.97 -15.11
C SER A 8 -57.10 59.30 -15.76
N ASN A 9 -56.02 60.06 -16.00
CA ASN A 9 -54.78 59.52 -16.57
C ASN A 9 -54.07 58.52 -15.63
N PHE A 10 -54.10 58.76 -14.31
CA PHE A 10 -53.53 57.84 -13.32
C PHE A 10 -54.30 56.52 -13.26
N LEU A 11 -55.65 56.58 -13.27
CA LEU A 11 -56.51 55.41 -13.29
C LEU A 11 -56.31 54.59 -14.57
N ILE A 12 -56.27 55.24 -15.73
CA ILE A 12 -55.97 54.57 -17.00
C ILE A 12 -54.59 53.90 -16.92
N GLY A 13 -53.59 54.57 -16.36
CA GLY A 13 -52.27 53.99 -16.11
C GLY A 13 -52.30 52.74 -15.23
N TYR A 14 -53.07 52.77 -14.14
CA TYR A 14 -53.25 51.62 -13.25
C TYR A 14 -53.99 50.47 -13.94
N ILE A 15 -55.09 50.74 -14.66
CA ILE A 15 -55.84 49.70 -15.41
C ILE A 15 -54.94 49.04 -16.46
N VAL A 16 -54.19 49.84 -17.24
CA VAL A 16 -53.27 49.33 -18.26
C VAL A 16 -52.15 48.50 -17.62
N ALA A 17 -51.60 48.96 -16.49
CA ALA A 17 -50.58 48.21 -15.75
C ALA A 17 -51.13 46.88 -15.21
N SER A 18 -52.31 46.87 -14.58
CA SER A 18 -52.94 45.66 -14.04
C SER A 18 -53.32 44.66 -15.14
N LEU A 19 -53.82 45.12 -16.28
CA LEU A 19 -54.10 44.24 -17.43
C LEU A 19 -52.82 43.65 -18.02
N PHE A 20 -51.77 44.47 -18.16
CA PHE A 20 -50.47 43.99 -18.64
C PHE A 20 -49.89 42.93 -17.71
N ILE A 21 -50.02 43.13 -16.41
CA ILE A 21 -49.56 42.20 -15.38
C ILE A 21 -50.35 40.89 -15.40
N ALA A 22 -51.68 40.94 -15.50
CA ALA A 22 -52.50 39.73 -15.61
C ALA A 22 -52.14 38.90 -16.87
N VAL A 23 -51.80 39.57 -17.98
CA VAL A 23 -51.28 38.90 -19.20
C VAL A 23 -49.91 38.28 -18.95
N LEU A 24 -49.01 38.99 -18.27
CA LEU A 24 -47.68 38.47 -17.94
C LEU A 24 -47.76 37.22 -17.05
N ASP A 25 -48.60 37.25 -16.03
CA ASP A 25 -48.81 36.12 -15.11
C ASP A 25 -49.45 34.93 -15.82
N SER A 26 -50.37 35.18 -16.76
CA SER A 26 -50.94 34.15 -17.63
C SER A 26 -49.88 33.52 -18.56
N LEU A 27 -48.98 34.33 -19.12
CA LEU A 27 -47.86 33.82 -19.93
C LEU A 27 -46.88 33.01 -19.09
N LEU A 28 -46.51 33.50 -17.91
CA LEU A 28 -45.64 32.80 -16.96
C LEU A 28 -46.26 31.47 -16.50
N ALA A 29 -47.57 31.42 -16.31
CA ALA A 29 -48.29 30.19 -16.03
C ALA A 29 -48.13 29.16 -17.15
N ILE A 30 -48.38 29.56 -18.41
CA ILE A 30 -48.23 28.68 -19.59
C ILE A 30 -46.79 28.17 -19.70
N VAL A 31 -45.79 29.05 -19.54
CA VAL A 31 -44.38 28.67 -19.60
C VAL A 31 -44.01 27.72 -18.46
N SER A 32 -44.51 27.95 -17.25
CA SER A 32 -44.27 27.09 -16.08
C SER A 32 -44.91 25.72 -16.24
N PHE A 33 -46.13 25.62 -16.77
CA PHE A 33 -46.77 24.34 -17.05
C PHE A 33 -46.03 23.55 -18.14
N ARG A 34 -45.51 24.21 -19.18
CA ARG A 34 -44.71 23.57 -20.24
C ARG A 34 -43.40 22.97 -19.73
N LYS A 35 -42.81 23.52 -18.66
CA LYS A 35 -41.59 22.98 -18.03
C LYS A 35 -41.83 21.63 -17.35
N GLY A 36 -43.07 21.29 -17.00
CA GLY A 36 -43.44 20.01 -16.40
C GLY A 36 -42.97 19.84 -14.94
N GLY A 37 -43.09 18.62 -14.41
CA GLY A 37 -42.74 18.29 -13.02
C GLY A 37 -43.73 18.84 -11.97
N VAL A 38 -43.52 18.46 -10.70
CA VAL A 38 -44.37 18.89 -9.58
C VAL A 38 -44.21 20.40 -9.32
N GLN A 39 -42.98 20.90 -9.38
CA GLN A 39 -42.65 22.32 -9.14
C GLN A 39 -43.21 23.24 -10.24
N GLY A 40 -43.11 22.84 -11.53
CA GLY A 40 -43.66 23.62 -12.64
C GLY A 40 -45.19 23.68 -12.63
N LYS A 41 -45.86 22.58 -12.25
CA LYS A 41 -47.32 22.56 -12.07
C LYS A 41 -47.79 23.44 -10.91
N ALA A 42 -47.10 23.39 -9.78
CA ALA A 42 -47.45 24.20 -8.61
C ALA A 42 -47.23 25.70 -8.86
N LEU A 43 -46.09 26.09 -9.44
CA LEU A 43 -45.82 27.49 -9.80
C LEU A 43 -46.81 27.99 -10.85
N GLY A 44 -47.12 27.17 -11.86
CA GLY A 44 -48.10 27.50 -12.88
C GLY A 44 -49.49 27.78 -12.27
N ALA A 45 -49.92 26.96 -11.31
CA ALA A 45 -51.18 27.16 -10.59
C ALA A 45 -51.18 28.45 -9.76
N THR A 46 -50.07 28.78 -9.08
CA THR A 46 -49.93 30.06 -8.37
C THR A 46 -50.04 31.26 -9.31
N CYS A 47 -49.38 31.23 -10.47
CA CYS A 47 -49.44 32.32 -11.46
C CYS A 47 -50.86 32.49 -12.06
N VAL A 48 -51.59 31.39 -12.27
CA VAL A 48 -53.02 31.47 -12.65
C VAL A 48 -53.83 32.13 -11.56
N GLY A 49 -53.58 31.76 -10.29
CA GLY A 49 -54.19 32.41 -9.13
C GLY A 49 -53.96 33.92 -9.11
N CYS A 50 -52.71 34.38 -9.29
CA CYS A 50 -52.37 35.80 -9.38
C CYS A 50 -53.20 36.52 -10.48
N ALA A 51 -53.26 35.95 -11.69
CA ALA A 51 -54.03 36.56 -12.78
C ALA A 51 -55.54 36.68 -12.46
N PHE A 52 -56.13 35.71 -11.75
CA PHE A 52 -57.53 35.78 -11.30
C PHE A 52 -57.74 36.82 -10.20
N VAL A 53 -56.81 36.93 -9.25
CA VAL A 53 -56.81 37.97 -8.21
C VAL A 53 -56.81 39.35 -8.87
N ASP A 54 -55.93 39.57 -9.83
CA ASP A 54 -55.78 40.86 -10.51
C ASP A 54 -57.03 41.23 -11.33
N LEU A 55 -57.58 40.28 -12.09
CA LEU A 55 -58.78 40.50 -12.90
C LEU A 55 -60.03 40.71 -12.04
N SER A 56 -60.23 39.91 -10.99
CA SER A 56 -61.40 40.04 -10.10
C SER A 56 -61.39 41.36 -9.35
N TYR A 57 -60.22 41.80 -8.86
CA TYR A 57 -60.07 43.13 -8.23
C TYR A 57 -60.34 44.25 -9.24
N LEU A 58 -59.69 44.21 -10.41
CA LEU A 58 -59.80 45.25 -11.43
C LEU A 58 -61.26 45.45 -11.87
N VAL A 59 -61.98 44.36 -12.13
CA VAL A 59 -63.40 44.44 -12.53
C VAL A 59 -64.26 44.94 -11.37
N SER A 60 -63.99 44.53 -10.13
CA SER A 60 -64.76 45.05 -8.98
C SER A 60 -64.63 46.57 -8.83
N VAL A 61 -63.44 47.14 -9.01
CA VAL A 61 -63.19 48.59 -8.88
C VAL A 61 -63.87 49.43 -9.98
N LEU A 62 -64.14 48.83 -11.15
CA LEU A 62 -64.71 49.49 -12.33
C LEU A 62 -66.23 49.41 -12.43
N VAL A 63 -66.87 48.54 -11.64
CA VAL A 63 -68.31 48.30 -11.72
C VAL A 63 -69.06 49.15 -10.69
N ASP A 64 -70.17 49.72 -11.15
CA ASP A 64 -71.05 50.58 -10.35
C ASP A 64 -72.14 49.82 -9.59
N ASP A 65 -72.40 48.58 -10.00
CA ASP A 65 -73.42 47.72 -9.42
C ASP A 65 -72.92 47.11 -8.10
N TYR A 66 -73.66 47.38 -7.01
CA TYR A 66 -73.37 46.87 -5.67
C TYR A 66 -73.25 45.34 -5.62
N PHE A 67 -74.16 44.62 -6.28
CA PHE A 67 -74.19 43.17 -6.24
C PHE A 67 -72.99 42.58 -6.97
N VAL A 68 -72.64 43.14 -8.14
CA VAL A 68 -71.46 42.72 -8.90
C VAL A 68 -70.17 43.04 -8.15
N TYR A 69 -70.08 44.21 -7.51
CA TYR A 69 -68.96 44.58 -6.64
C TYR A 69 -68.77 43.58 -5.49
N SER A 70 -69.88 43.23 -4.83
CA SER A 70 -69.87 42.31 -3.69
C SER A 70 -69.49 40.88 -4.09
N CYS A 71 -70.01 40.39 -5.21
CA CYS A 71 -69.63 39.08 -5.77
C CYS A 71 -68.15 39.04 -6.17
N LEU A 72 -67.65 40.05 -6.90
CA LEU A 72 -66.28 40.04 -7.40
C LEU A 72 -65.24 40.25 -6.29
N SER A 73 -65.55 41.07 -5.27
CA SER A 73 -64.68 41.18 -4.09
C SER A 73 -64.65 39.88 -3.29
N SER A 74 -65.75 39.13 -3.23
CA SER A 74 -65.77 37.79 -2.61
C SER A 74 -64.93 36.78 -3.40
N VAL A 75 -64.99 36.82 -4.74
CA VAL A 75 -64.10 36.00 -5.61
C VAL A 75 -62.64 36.39 -5.41
N TYR A 76 -62.34 37.68 -5.30
CA TYR A 76 -60.98 38.19 -5.05
C TYR A 76 -60.35 37.58 -3.80
N PHE A 77 -61.04 37.62 -2.65
CA PHE A 77 -60.50 37.07 -1.39
C PHE A 77 -60.30 35.55 -1.45
N VAL A 78 -61.25 34.81 -2.04
CA VAL A 78 -61.12 33.36 -2.23
C VAL A 78 -59.95 33.01 -3.16
N CYS A 79 -59.72 33.80 -4.21
CA CYS A 79 -58.59 33.60 -5.11
C CYS A 79 -57.24 33.83 -4.41
N ILE A 80 -57.15 34.78 -3.46
CA ILE A 80 -55.94 35.00 -2.65
C ILE A 80 -55.61 33.75 -1.82
N ASP A 81 -56.61 33.16 -1.17
CA ASP A 81 -56.42 31.96 -0.33
C ASP A 81 -55.89 30.77 -1.14
N ILE A 82 -56.49 30.52 -2.30
CA ILE A 82 -56.08 29.43 -3.21
C ILE A 82 -54.67 29.68 -3.76
N MET A 83 -54.37 30.93 -4.14
CA MET A 83 -53.04 31.33 -4.62
C MET A 83 -51.96 31.11 -3.55
N LEU A 84 -52.21 31.53 -2.30
CA LEU A 84 -51.28 31.37 -1.19
C LEU A 84 -51.04 29.90 -0.82
N LEU A 85 -52.08 29.06 -0.87
CA LEU A 85 -51.94 27.62 -0.68
C LEU A 85 -51.02 27.00 -1.75
N CYS A 86 -51.25 27.33 -3.02
CA CYS A 86 -50.42 26.86 -4.13
C CYS A 86 -48.96 27.32 -3.97
N LEU A 87 -48.76 28.56 -3.52
CA LEU A 87 -47.43 29.12 -3.25
C LEU A 87 -46.69 28.39 -2.11
N VAL A 88 -47.36 28.09 -0.99
CA VAL A 88 -46.75 27.32 0.11
C VAL A 88 -46.38 25.90 -0.37
N MET A 89 -47.26 25.25 -1.14
CA MET A 89 -46.97 23.93 -1.70
C MET A 89 -45.75 23.96 -2.63
N PHE A 90 -45.68 24.96 -3.52
CA PHE A 90 -44.53 25.17 -4.39
C PHE A 90 -43.23 25.39 -3.59
N ILE A 91 -43.24 26.28 -2.59
CA ILE A 91 -42.04 26.59 -1.79
C ILE A 91 -41.59 25.38 -0.96
N ARG A 92 -42.52 24.59 -0.42
CA ARG A 92 -42.18 23.36 0.31
C ARG A 92 -41.41 22.38 -0.57
N ASP A 93 -41.90 22.16 -1.79
CA ASP A 93 -41.28 21.25 -2.75
C ASP A 93 -39.99 21.83 -3.34
N PHE A 94 -39.91 23.15 -3.53
CA PHE A 94 -38.71 23.86 -3.96
C PHE A 94 -37.58 23.76 -2.91
N CYS A 95 -37.91 23.90 -1.63
CA CYS A 95 -36.96 23.76 -0.52
C CYS A 95 -36.67 22.28 -0.15
N LYS A 96 -37.37 21.30 -0.75
CA LYS A 96 -37.27 19.86 -0.49
C LYS A 96 -37.50 19.48 0.99
N PHE A 97 -38.47 20.13 1.65
CA PHE A 97 -38.81 19.77 3.02
C PHE A 97 -39.56 18.43 3.07
N ARG A 98 -39.09 17.45 3.87
CA ARG A 98 -39.75 16.14 4.05
C ARG A 98 -41.07 16.28 4.79
N ASN A 99 -42.05 15.45 4.43
CA ASN A 99 -43.33 15.34 5.14
C ASN A 99 -43.13 14.76 6.55
N SER A 100 -43.16 15.62 7.57
CA SER A 100 -43.41 15.18 8.94
C SER A 100 -44.92 14.95 9.14
N ALA A 101 -45.30 14.11 10.11
CA ALA A 101 -46.70 13.90 10.47
C ALA A 101 -47.38 15.24 10.87
N VAL A 102 -46.64 16.10 11.58
CA VAL A 102 -47.04 17.46 11.95
C VAL A 102 -47.30 18.33 10.73
N GLY A 103 -46.42 18.28 9.71
CA GLY A 103 -46.59 19.02 8.47
C GLY A 103 -47.85 18.64 7.70
N ARG A 104 -48.19 17.35 7.62
CA ARG A 104 -49.45 16.90 7.00
C ARG A 104 -50.68 17.45 7.71
N GLY A 105 -50.67 17.47 9.05
CA GLY A 105 -51.74 18.06 9.86
C GLY A 105 -51.93 19.55 9.58
N HIS A 106 -50.85 20.34 9.51
CA HIS A 106 -50.92 21.77 9.16
C HIS A 106 -51.52 22.03 7.77
N PHE A 107 -51.16 21.23 6.76
CA PHE A 107 -51.76 21.38 5.42
C PHE A 107 -53.25 21.01 5.41
N MET A 108 -53.67 19.95 6.12
CA MET A 108 -55.09 19.61 6.21
C MET A 108 -55.90 20.70 6.91
N ALA A 109 -55.34 21.30 7.97
CA ALA A 109 -55.96 22.45 8.64
C ALA A 109 -56.09 23.66 7.70
N ALA A 110 -55.06 23.96 6.89
CA ALA A 110 -55.12 25.05 5.92
C ALA A 110 -56.21 24.82 4.85
N HIS A 111 -56.35 23.60 4.32
CA HIS A 111 -57.42 23.29 3.36
C HIS A 111 -58.81 23.43 4.00
N PHE A 112 -58.96 23.06 5.28
CA PHE A 112 -60.20 23.23 6.01
C PHE A 112 -60.57 24.70 6.20
N ILE A 113 -59.62 25.56 6.58
CA ILE A 113 -59.85 27.00 6.73
C ILE A 113 -60.26 27.63 5.40
N ILE A 114 -59.60 27.27 4.29
CA ILE A 114 -59.96 27.76 2.95
C ILE A 114 -61.38 27.34 2.56
N LEU A 115 -61.80 26.11 2.89
CA LEU A 115 -63.17 25.66 2.65
C LEU A 115 -64.18 26.50 3.44
N VAL A 116 -63.86 26.85 4.68
CA VAL A 116 -64.68 27.75 5.51
C VAL A 116 -64.73 29.14 4.88
N ASP A 117 -63.60 29.71 4.46
CA ASP A 117 -63.54 31.02 3.83
C ASP A 117 -64.33 31.07 2.51
N ILE A 118 -64.27 30.02 1.68
CA ILE A 118 -65.11 29.88 0.48
C ILE A 118 -66.59 29.96 0.83
N ILE A 119 -67.04 29.28 1.89
CA ILE A 119 -68.45 29.31 2.32
C ILE A 119 -68.82 30.70 2.83
N VAL A 120 -67.96 31.30 3.66
CA VAL A 120 -68.17 32.64 4.23
C VAL A 120 -68.28 33.69 3.12
N PHE A 121 -67.35 33.71 2.17
CA PHE A 121 -67.35 34.65 1.05
C PHE A 121 -68.39 34.31 -0.02
N ALA A 122 -68.84 33.07 -0.18
CA ALA A 122 -69.97 32.75 -1.06
C ALA A 122 -71.30 33.30 -0.53
N ILE A 123 -71.48 33.36 0.80
CA ILE A 123 -72.68 33.91 1.46
C ILE A 123 -72.58 35.44 1.62
N ASN A 124 -71.37 35.99 1.67
CA ASN A 124 -71.13 37.41 1.94
C ASN A 124 -71.90 38.39 1.02
N PRO A 125 -72.08 38.13 -0.30
CA PRO A 125 -72.87 39.01 -1.17
C PRO A 125 -74.33 39.18 -0.79
N PHE A 126 -74.88 38.26 0.00
CA PHE A 126 -76.27 38.27 0.43
C PHE A 126 -76.46 38.73 1.87
N CYS A 127 -75.47 38.50 2.73
CA CYS A 127 -75.63 38.66 4.18
C CYS A 127 -74.55 39.53 4.85
N GLU A 128 -73.54 40.02 4.13
CA GLU A 128 -72.46 40.90 4.64
C GLU A 128 -71.79 40.41 5.94
N ILE A 129 -71.65 39.09 6.12
CA ILE A 129 -71.20 38.48 7.38
C ILE A 129 -69.70 38.74 7.65
N ALA A 130 -68.90 38.85 6.59
CA ALA A 130 -67.45 39.12 6.67
C ALA A 130 -67.10 40.56 6.31
N ILE A 131 -67.75 41.13 5.29
CA ILE A 131 -67.48 42.48 4.82
C ILE A 131 -68.80 43.17 4.50
N SER A 132 -68.99 44.37 5.05
CA SER A 132 -70.03 45.32 4.62
C SER A 132 -69.44 46.41 3.73
N TYR A 133 -70.24 46.92 2.80
CA TYR A 133 -69.77 47.83 1.76
C TYR A 133 -70.31 49.25 1.95
N VAL A 134 -69.43 50.19 2.31
CA VAL A 134 -69.80 51.60 2.51
C VAL A 134 -69.56 52.40 1.22
N PRO A 135 -70.58 53.06 0.64
CA PRO A 135 -70.43 53.82 -0.59
C PRO A 135 -69.52 55.05 -0.43
N ARG A 136 -68.73 55.36 -1.46
CA ARG A 136 -67.78 56.47 -1.54
C ARG A 136 -68.09 57.35 -2.76
N ALA A 137 -67.93 58.65 -2.60
CA ALA A 137 -68.09 59.64 -3.69
C ALA A 137 -66.81 59.76 -4.54
N THR A 138 -66.38 58.65 -5.15
CA THR A 138 -65.22 58.57 -6.04
C THR A 138 -65.63 58.06 -7.44
N GLU A 139 -64.94 58.49 -8.49
CA GLU A 139 -65.23 58.03 -9.87
C GLU A 139 -64.91 56.54 -10.09
N PHE A 140 -64.07 55.96 -9.23
CA PHE A 140 -63.66 54.56 -9.21
C PHE A 140 -63.60 54.07 -7.75
N ALA A 141 -63.69 52.75 -7.52
CA ALA A 141 -63.79 52.17 -6.17
C ALA A 141 -64.93 52.81 -5.36
N LYS A 142 -66.16 52.76 -5.91
CA LYS A 142 -67.37 53.38 -5.34
C LYS A 142 -67.81 52.81 -4.00
N TYR A 143 -67.21 51.71 -3.56
CA TYR A 143 -67.47 51.08 -2.28
C TYR A 143 -66.17 50.90 -1.51
N SER A 144 -66.30 50.80 -0.19
CA SER A 144 -65.20 50.47 0.69
C SER A 144 -65.54 49.41 1.70
N TYR A 145 -64.52 48.62 2.03
CA TYR A 145 -64.63 47.50 2.93
C TYR A 145 -64.71 47.98 4.37
N ASN A 146 -65.81 47.62 5.03
CA ASN A 146 -65.92 47.65 6.48
C ASN A 146 -65.78 46.21 6.99
N MET A 147 -64.69 45.94 7.70
CA MET A 147 -64.24 44.60 8.03
C MET A 147 -64.93 44.10 9.31
N HIS A 148 -65.57 42.92 9.24
CA HIS A 148 -66.14 42.25 10.41
C HIS A 148 -65.21 41.15 10.96
N GLY A 149 -65.59 40.55 12.09
CA GLY A 149 -64.76 39.56 12.81
C GLY A 149 -64.26 38.40 11.94
N LEU A 150 -65.10 37.86 11.04
CA LEU A 150 -64.70 36.77 10.15
C LEU A 150 -63.63 37.18 9.13
N PHE A 151 -63.64 38.44 8.68
CA PHE A 151 -62.60 38.95 7.79
C PHE A 151 -61.23 39.03 8.49
N TYR A 152 -61.19 39.37 9.79
CA TYR A 152 -59.94 39.35 10.55
C TYR A 152 -59.36 37.94 10.71
N VAL A 153 -60.22 36.90 10.76
CA VAL A 153 -59.77 35.50 10.79
C VAL A 153 -59.12 35.12 9.45
N HIS A 154 -59.76 35.46 8.33
CA HIS A 154 -59.20 35.30 6.98
C HIS A 154 -57.86 36.04 6.84
N LEU A 155 -57.79 37.30 7.28
CA LEU A 155 -56.58 38.12 7.21
C LEU A 155 -55.43 37.49 8.02
N PHE A 156 -55.71 37.01 9.24
CA PHE A 156 -54.72 36.30 10.07
C PHE A 156 -54.20 35.04 9.37
N PHE A 157 -55.09 34.27 8.75
CA PHE A 157 -54.73 33.08 7.98
C PHE A 157 -53.80 33.42 6.81
N CYS A 158 -54.12 34.45 6.02
CA CYS A 158 -53.27 34.92 4.92
C CYS A 158 -51.86 35.28 5.39
N TYR A 159 -51.71 36.04 6.47
CA TYR A 159 -50.39 36.39 7.01
C TYR A 159 -49.64 35.19 7.58
N ALA A 160 -50.32 34.23 8.21
CA ALA A 160 -49.71 32.99 8.68
C ALA A 160 -49.14 32.14 7.52
N MET A 161 -49.83 32.10 6.38
CA MET A 161 -49.36 31.43 5.16
C MET A 161 -48.11 32.09 4.58
N VAL A 162 -48.09 33.42 4.50
CA VAL A 162 -46.90 34.17 4.06
C VAL A 162 -45.72 33.98 5.02
N ALA A 163 -45.95 34.00 6.33
CA ALA A 163 -44.91 33.74 7.32
C ALA A 163 -44.30 32.32 7.17
N THR A 164 -45.13 31.33 6.85
CA THR A 164 -44.68 29.95 6.57
C THR A 164 -43.79 29.90 5.33
N CYS A 165 -44.14 30.62 4.25
CA CYS A 165 -43.30 30.75 3.05
C CYS A 165 -41.91 31.33 3.39
N VAL A 166 -41.88 32.44 4.14
CA VAL A 166 -40.64 33.11 4.54
C VAL A 166 -39.78 32.20 5.41
N TYR A 167 -40.39 31.49 6.37
CA TYR A 167 -39.68 30.54 7.22
C TYR A 167 -38.97 29.45 6.41
N PHE A 168 -39.65 28.81 5.46
CA PHE A 168 -39.03 27.78 4.63
C PHE A 168 -37.88 28.30 3.76
N LEU A 169 -38.01 29.51 3.21
CA LEU A 169 -36.97 30.12 2.39
C LEU A 169 -35.74 30.52 3.23
N LEU A 170 -35.94 31.12 4.41
CA LEU A 170 -34.85 31.50 5.32
C LEU A 170 -34.12 30.28 5.89
N TYR A 171 -34.86 29.24 6.30
CA TYR A 171 -34.25 27.98 6.73
C TYR A 171 -33.38 27.39 5.62
N LYS A 172 -33.85 27.44 4.37
CA LYS A 172 -33.08 26.92 3.23
C LYS A 172 -31.84 27.76 2.94
N LEU A 173 -31.91 29.09 3.10
CA LEU A 173 -30.78 29.99 2.91
C LEU A 173 -29.64 29.73 3.91
N VAL A 174 -29.97 29.29 5.14
CA VAL A 174 -28.98 28.95 6.17
C VAL A 174 -28.36 27.57 5.95
N SER A 175 -29.14 26.60 5.48
CA SER A 175 -28.70 25.20 5.32
C SER A 175 -27.92 24.91 4.04
N VAL A 176 -27.93 25.83 3.07
CA VAL A 176 -27.35 25.62 1.74
C VAL A 176 -25.98 26.33 1.61
N PRO A 177 -24.99 25.73 0.91
CA PRO A 177 -23.67 26.34 0.69
C PRO A 177 -23.74 27.70 -0.03
N LEU A 178 -22.73 28.54 0.19
CA LEU A 178 -22.67 29.94 -0.27
C LEU A 178 -22.96 30.09 -1.77
N GLU A 179 -22.46 29.16 -2.58
CA GLU A 179 -22.56 29.14 -4.04
C GLU A 179 -24.02 29.10 -4.51
N TYR A 180 -24.88 28.39 -3.77
CA TYR A 180 -26.28 28.15 -4.10
C TYR A 180 -27.25 29.12 -3.40
N LYS A 181 -26.77 29.95 -2.44
CA LYS A 181 -27.62 30.90 -1.70
C LYS A 181 -28.29 31.93 -2.60
N ARG A 182 -27.62 32.34 -3.69
CA ARG A 182 -28.16 33.33 -4.65
C ARG A 182 -29.51 32.91 -5.23
N GLN A 183 -29.72 31.60 -5.46
CA GLN A 183 -30.99 31.08 -5.96
C GLN A 183 -32.15 31.39 -5.02
N PHE A 184 -31.96 31.16 -3.72
CA PHE A 184 -32.98 31.37 -2.69
C PHE A 184 -33.12 32.86 -2.33
N LEU A 185 -32.07 33.65 -2.49
CA LEU A 185 -32.10 35.10 -2.25
C LEU A 185 -33.10 35.82 -3.17
N TYR A 186 -33.17 35.45 -4.45
CA TYR A 186 -34.17 36.01 -5.38
C TYR A 186 -35.61 35.70 -4.96
N ALA A 187 -35.85 34.47 -4.50
CA ALA A 187 -37.16 34.06 -3.98
C ALA A 187 -37.54 34.80 -2.70
N VAL A 188 -36.60 34.98 -1.76
CA VAL A 188 -36.80 35.77 -0.53
C VAL A 188 -37.09 37.23 -0.88
N ALA A 189 -36.31 37.82 -1.78
CA ALA A 189 -36.52 39.20 -2.23
C ALA A 189 -37.94 39.40 -2.80
N GLY A 190 -38.44 38.47 -3.62
CA GLY A 190 -39.80 38.52 -4.15
C GLY A 190 -40.89 38.54 -3.07
N VAL A 191 -40.80 37.67 -2.07
CA VAL A 191 -41.79 37.63 -0.96
C VAL A 191 -41.69 38.89 -0.08
N VAL A 192 -40.48 39.34 0.22
CA VAL A 192 -40.26 40.57 1.01
C VAL A 192 -40.80 41.79 0.28
N SER A 193 -40.67 41.88 -1.05
CA SER A 193 -41.26 42.95 -1.84
C SER A 193 -42.78 43.02 -1.69
N ILE A 194 -43.48 41.87 -1.69
CA ILE A 194 -44.94 41.81 -1.48
C ILE A 194 -45.32 42.32 -0.08
N VAL A 195 -44.60 41.87 0.95
CA VAL A 195 -44.85 42.29 2.33
C VAL A 195 -44.54 43.79 2.50
N ALA A 196 -43.48 44.29 1.87
CA ALA A 196 -43.10 45.70 1.92
C ALA A 196 -44.14 46.60 1.23
N ILE A 197 -44.67 46.21 0.06
CA ILE A 197 -45.73 46.95 -0.65
C ILE A 197 -47.00 47.01 0.22
N ASN A 198 -47.38 45.88 0.82
CA ASN A 198 -48.51 45.83 1.77
C ASN A 198 -48.26 46.69 3.03
N ALA A 199 -47.05 46.67 3.59
CA ALA A 199 -46.70 47.45 4.77
C ALA A 199 -46.68 48.96 4.49
N VAL A 200 -46.20 49.38 3.32
CA VAL A 200 -46.26 50.77 2.85
C VAL A 200 -47.71 51.25 2.80
N PHE A 201 -48.65 50.41 2.35
CA PHE A 201 -50.07 50.72 2.34
C PHE A 201 -50.69 50.81 3.75
N LEU A 202 -50.33 49.91 4.66
CA LEU A 202 -50.88 49.84 6.03
C LEU A 202 -50.33 50.91 6.99
N PHE A 203 -49.07 51.32 6.84
CA PHE A 203 -48.35 52.09 7.86
C PHE A 203 -47.91 53.51 7.46
N LEU A 204 -48.05 53.95 6.20
CA LEU A 204 -47.83 55.37 5.85
C LEU A 204 -49.10 56.19 6.15
N PRO A 205 -49.11 57.02 7.21
CA PRO A 205 -50.27 57.83 7.54
C PRO A 205 -50.16 59.17 6.80
N GLY A 206 -51.14 59.50 5.96
CA GLY A 206 -51.37 60.90 5.58
C GLY A 206 -51.82 61.17 4.13
N LEU A 207 -53.08 61.58 4.00
CA LEU A 207 -53.54 62.71 3.16
C LEU A 207 -53.01 62.77 1.71
N SER A 208 -53.40 61.81 0.85
CA SER A 208 -53.54 62.10 -0.58
C SER A 208 -54.46 61.08 -1.27
N LYS A 209 -55.09 61.48 -2.38
CA LYS A 209 -56.10 60.75 -3.17
C LYS A 209 -55.60 59.44 -3.82
N TYR A 210 -54.47 58.89 -3.37
CA TYR A 210 -53.79 57.74 -3.96
C TYR A 210 -53.92 56.44 -3.12
N ASN A 211 -54.56 56.50 -1.94
CA ASN A 211 -54.81 55.35 -1.04
C ASN A 211 -56.09 54.54 -1.36
N PHE A 212 -56.67 54.69 -2.57
CA PHE A 212 -57.95 54.05 -2.90
C PHE A 212 -57.82 52.70 -3.63
N LEU A 213 -56.63 52.36 -4.11
CA LEU A 213 -56.36 51.16 -4.89
C LEU A 213 -55.39 50.24 -4.14
N ASP A 214 -55.58 48.94 -4.33
CA ASP A 214 -54.71 47.90 -3.82
C ASP A 214 -53.49 47.77 -4.76
N TYR A 215 -52.31 48.17 -4.28
CA TYR A 215 -51.07 48.08 -5.05
C TYR A 215 -50.34 46.75 -4.83
N SER A 216 -50.82 45.91 -3.90
CA SER A 216 -50.22 44.62 -3.56
C SER A 216 -50.30 43.63 -4.72
N ILE A 217 -51.29 43.83 -5.60
CA ILE A 217 -51.43 43.19 -6.91
C ILE A 217 -50.16 43.30 -7.75
N LEU A 218 -49.54 44.48 -7.80
CA LEU A 218 -48.27 44.68 -8.51
C LEU A 218 -47.13 43.86 -7.89
N GLY A 219 -47.18 43.63 -6.58
CA GLY A 219 -46.22 42.82 -5.85
C GLY A 219 -46.30 41.33 -6.18
N TYR A 220 -47.51 40.78 -6.38
CA TYR A 220 -47.70 39.34 -6.65
C TYR A 220 -47.02 38.91 -7.96
N SER A 221 -47.10 39.73 -9.00
CA SER A 221 -46.44 39.44 -10.28
C SER A 221 -44.92 39.55 -10.23
N ILE A 222 -44.37 40.55 -9.52
CA ILE A 222 -42.92 40.65 -9.26
C ILE A 222 -42.44 39.41 -8.51
N GLY A 223 -43.22 38.94 -7.53
CA GLY A 223 -42.99 37.69 -6.83
C GLY A 223 -42.97 36.49 -7.78
N ALA A 224 -43.99 36.34 -8.63
CA ALA A 224 -44.10 35.25 -9.61
C ALA A 224 -42.89 35.20 -10.56
N TYR A 225 -42.46 36.36 -11.07
CA TYR A 225 -41.27 36.47 -11.92
C TYR A 225 -39.98 36.07 -11.17
N ALA A 226 -39.82 36.54 -9.93
CA ALA A 226 -38.66 36.20 -9.10
C ALA A 226 -38.57 34.69 -8.82
N PHE A 227 -39.71 34.04 -8.54
CA PHE A 227 -39.78 32.58 -8.35
C PHE A 227 -39.50 31.80 -9.63
N TYR A 228 -40.01 32.25 -10.79
CA TYR A 228 -39.71 31.64 -12.08
C TYR A 228 -38.21 31.69 -12.41
N TRP A 229 -37.58 32.85 -12.18
CA TRP A 229 -36.14 33.04 -12.40
C TRP A 229 -35.29 32.16 -11.47
N ALA A 230 -35.63 32.12 -10.18
CA ALA A 230 -34.97 31.30 -9.18
C ALA A 230 -35.09 29.80 -9.47
N CYS A 231 -36.22 29.34 -10.02
CA CYS A 231 -36.44 27.91 -10.27
C CYS A 231 -35.77 27.42 -11.57
N PHE A 232 -35.95 28.12 -12.69
CA PHE A 232 -35.64 27.55 -14.01
C PHE A 232 -34.42 28.17 -14.73
N GLN A 233 -34.12 29.45 -14.53
CA GLN A 233 -33.04 30.14 -15.25
C GLN A 233 -31.69 29.97 -14.53
N TYR A 234 -31.67 30.01 -13.20
CA TYR A 234 -30.44 29.84 -12.41
C TYR A 234 -29.73 28.50 -12.68
N SER A 235 -30.49 27.43 -12.95
CA SER A 235 -29.97 26.07 -13.07
C SER A 235 -29.08 25.79 -14.29
N ILE A 236 -29.22 26.53 -15.40
CA ILE A 236 -28.67 26.08 -16.69
C ILE A 236 -27.39 26.82 -17.09
N LYS A 237 -27.25 28.11 -16.76
CA LYS A 237 -26.11 28.94 -17.20
C LYS A 237 -25.14 29.35 -16.08
N GLY A 238 -25.64 29.54 -14.85
CA GLY A 238 -24.80 29.97 -13.72
C GLY A 238 -24.05 28.81 -13.06
N MET A 239 -24.72 27.66 -12.91
CA MET A 239 -24.17 26.48 -12.22
C MET A 239 -23.01 25.83 -12.97
N THR A 240 -23.07 25.70 -14.30
CA THR A 240 -22.08 24.94 -15.08
C THR A 240 -20.70 25.56 -15.04
N ASN A 241 -20.58 26.88 -15.10
CA ASN A 241 -19.26 27.55 -15.04
C ASN A 241 -18.68 27.57 -13.63
N LEU A 242 -19.49 27.89 -12.61
CA LEU A 242 -19.02 27.88 -11.21
C LEU A 242 -18.65 26.48 -10.74
N PHE A 243 -19.45 25.46 -11.10
CA PHE A 243 -19.15 24.08 -10.77
C PHE A 243 -17.91 23.59 -11.53
N LYS A 244 -17.79 23.88 -12.83
CA LYS A 244 -16.60 23.52 -13.62
C LYS A 244 -15.33 24.12 -13.05
N MET A 245 -15.36 25.41 -12.67
CA MET A 245 -14.21 26.06 -12.03
C MET A 245 -13.96 25.51 -10.62
N SER A 246 -14.99 25.34 -9.79
CA SER A 246 -14.83 24.82 -8.43
C SER A 246 -14.32 23.38 -8.40
N VAL A 247 -14.75 22.52 -9.32
CA VAL A 247 -14.19 21.16 -9.49
C VAL A 247 -12.75 21.24 -9.95
N PHE A 248 -12.45 22.10 -10.92
CA PHE A 248 -11.10 22.25 -11.46
C PHE A 248 -10.09 22.78 -10.41
N GLU A 249 -10.50 23.71 -9.55
CA GLU A 249 -9.68 24.26 -8.46
C GLU A 249 -9.48 23.29 -7.29
N ASN A 250 -10.46 22.43 -7.01
CA ASN A 250 -10.40 21.48 -5.89
C ASN A 250 -9.77 20.12 -6.24
N ILE A 251 -9.20 19.97 -7.44
CA ILE A 251 -8.43 18.77 -7.79
C ILE A 251 -7.05 18.87 -7.13
N ASP A 252 -6.66 17.85 -6.36
CA ASP A 252 -5.37 17.76 -5.63
C ASP A 252 -4.12 17.62 -6.55
N GLN A 253 -4.30 17.78 -7.85
CA GLN A 253 -3.26 17.76 -8.87
C GLN A 253 -3.19 19.13 -9.57
N GLY A 254 -1.99 19.58 -9.92
CA GLY A 254 -1.81 20.77 -10.75
C GLY A 254 -2.28 20.49 -12.17
N LEU A 255 -3.22 21.24 -12.71
CA LEU A 255 -3.69 21.06 -14.08
C LEU A 255 -3.38 22.29 -14.92
N MET A 256 -2.80 22.11 -16.11
CA MET A 256 -2.60 23.17 -17.12
C MET A 256 -3.10 22.73 -18.48
N LEU A 257 -3.86 23.60 -19.15
CA LEU A 257 -4.42 23.35 -20.48
C LEU A 257 -3.92 24.40 -21.47
N PHE A 258 -3.33 23.92 -22.56
CA PHE A 258 -2.93 24.71 -23.71
C PHE A 258 -3.89 24.53 -24.88
N ASP A 259 -4.10 25.56 -25.69
CA ASP A 259 -4.89 25.48 -26.92
C ASP A 259 -4.14 24.76 -28.06
N TYR A 260 -4.78 24.68 -29.22
CA TYR A 260 -4.21 24.15 -30.46
C TYR A 260 -3.07 25.02 -31.04
N GLU A 261 -2.91 26.27 -30.57
CA GLU A 261 -1.80 27.17 -30.90
C GLU A 261 -0.67 27.10 -29.84
N ASN A 262 -0.76 26.17 -28.88
CA ASN A 262 0.18 25.98 -27.78
C ASN A 262 0.28 27.19 -26.81
N ARG A 263 -0.83 27.86 -26.54
CA ARG A 263 -0.95 28.94 -25.54
C ARG A 263 -1.75 28.49 -24.33
N LEU A 264 -1.29 28.87 -23.14
CA LEU A 264 -1.97 28.53 -21.88
C LEU A 264 -3.34 29.22 -21.80
N ILE A 265 -4.41 28.43 -21.60
CA ILE A 265 -5.79 28.91 -21.46
C ILE A 265 -6.29 28.77 -20.03
N LEU A 266 -5.93 27.68 -19.35
CA LEU A 266 -6.54 27.30 -18.07
C LEU A 266 -5.48 26.66 -17.17
N TYR A 267 -5.43 27.07 -15.90
CA TYR A 267 -4.60 26.45 -14.87
C TYR A 267 -5.27 26.58 -13.50
N ASN A 268 -5.06 25.63 -12.59
CA ASN A 268 -5.64 25.65 -11.24
C ASN A 268 -4.62 26.14 -10.17
N ASP A 269 -5.12 26.47 -8.99
CA ASP A 269 -4.36 26.97 -7.84
C ASP A 269 -3.23 26.01 -7.40
N MET A 270 -3.40 24.70 -7.61
CA MET A 270 -2.37 23.71 -7.31
C MET A 270 -1.11 23.89 -8.16
N VAL A 271 -1.25 24.31 -9.42
CA VAL A 271 -0.08 24.65 -10.27
C VAL A 271 0.65 25.87 -9.71
N TYR A 272 -0.07 26.89 -9.22
CA TYR A 272 0.55 28.07 -8.61
C TYR A 272 1.38 27.70 -7.38
N LYS A 273 0.85 26.80 -6.54
CA LYS A 273 1.58 26.30 -5.36
C LYS A 273 2.79 25.45 -5.73
N GLN A 274 2.70 24.66 -6.81
CA GLN A 274 3.79 23.80 -7.26
C GLN A 274 4.89 24.58 -8.00
N PHE A 275 4.52 25.64 -8.73
CA PHE A 275 5.43 26.47 -9.52
C PHE A 275 5.37 27.96 -9.12
N PRO A 276 5.81 28.32 -7.90
CA PRO A 276 5.68 29.69 -7.38
C PRO A 276 6.51 30.73 -8.14
N ARG A 277 7.56 30.30 -8.85
CA ARG A 277 8.42 31.17 -9.68
C ARG A 277 7.90 31.37 -11.10
N LEU A 278 6.91 30.59 -11.53
CA LEU A 278 6.34 30.74 -12.86
C LEU A 278 5.43 31.98 -12.85
N LYS A 279 5.76 32.96 -13.69
CA LYS A 279 4.89 34.11 -13.91
C LYS A 279 3.77 33.70 -14.86
N PHE A 280 2.66 33.23 -14.32
CA PHE A 280 1.44 32.99 -15.09
C PHE A 280 0.98 34.33 -15.70
N ARG A 281 1.22 34.49 -17.00
CA ARG A 281 0.71 35.60 -17.81
C ARG A 281 -0.36 35.04 -18.74
N ASP A 282 -1.30 35.89 -19.13
CA ASP A 282 -2.24 35.56 -20.20
C ASP A 282 -1.45 35.14 -21.46
N MET A 283 -1.68 33.91 -21.93
CA MET A 283 -1.06 33.32 -23.10
C MET A 283 0.44 32.96 -23.01
N LEU A 284 0.87 32.37 -21.88
CA LEU A 284 2.19 31.72 -21.79
C LEU A 284 2.36 30.66 -22.91
N PRO A 285 3.41 30.72 -23.74
CA PRO A 285 3.67 29.74 -24.79
C PRO A 285 4.22 28.44 -24.21
N LEU A 286 3.79 27.30 -24.79
CA LEU A 286 4.18 25.96 -24.32
C LEU A 286 5.70 25.75 -24.28
N ARG A 287 6.45 26.32 -25.23
CA ARG A 287 7.91 26.18 -25.30
C ARG A 287 8.61 26.77 -24.07
N GLU A 288 8.16 27.94 -23.64
CA GLU A 288 8.71 28.60 -22.44
C GLU A 288 8.43 27.77 -21.18
N PHE A 289 7.26 27.13 -21.12
CA PHE A 289 6.92 26.21 -20.04
C PHE A 289 7.78 24.92 -20.06
N THR A 290 7.97 24.31 -21.23
CA THR A 290 8.74 23.06 -21.37
C THR A 290 10.21 23.24 -21.07
N ASP A 291 10.80 24.38 -21.47
CA ASP A 291 12.21 24.70 -21.23
C ASP A 291 12.48 24.90 -19.74
N MET A 292 11.54 25.51 -19.00
CA MET A 292 11.65 25.68 -17.55
C MET A 292 11.49 24.37 -16.77
N CYS A 293 10.64 23.46 -17.25
CA CYS A 293 10.38 22.17 -16.58
C CYS A 293 11.38 21.07 -16.96
N GLY A 294 12.23 21.30 -17.97
CA GLY A 294 13.18 20.31 -18.51
C GLY A 294 12.52 19.16 -19.28
N VAL A 295 11.30 19.37 -19.80
CA VAL A 295 10.51 18.33 -20.48
C VAL A 295 10.64 18.52 -21.99
N ASN A 296 11.25 17.57 -22.69
CA ASN A 296 11.36 17.63 -24.15
C ASN A 296 10.16 16.94 -24.81
N ILE A 297 9.23 17.72 -25.37
CA ILE A 297 8.02 17.20 -26.02
C ILE A 297 8.34 16.84 -27.48
N LYS A 298 8.51 15.55 -27.79
CA LYS A 298 8.56 15.05 -29.17
C LYS A 298 7.14 15.00 -29.74
N ASP A 299 6.89 15.62 -30.90
CA ASP A 299 5.55 15.76 -31.51
C ASP A 299 4.83 14.44 -31.87
N ASN A 300 5.50 13.28 -31.78
CA ASN A 300 4.97 11.97 -32.21
C ASN A 300 4.22 11.16 -31.12
N TYR A 301 4.22 11.57 -29.85
CA TYR A 301 3.61 10.79 -28.76
C TYR A 301 2.26 11.37 -28.30
N GLU A 302 1.22 10.53 -28.22
CA GLU A 302 -0.14 10.98 -27.89
C GLU A 302 -0.40 11.12 -26.39
N ASN A 303 0.19 10.24 -25.57
CA ASN A 303 0.15 10.28 -24.10
C ASN A 303 1.47 9.74 -23.54
N TYR A 304 2.08 10.41 -22.57
CA TYR A 304 3.24 9.90 -21.85
C TYR A 304 3.39 10.58 -20.49
N VAL A 305 4.14 9.93 -19.60
CA VAL A 305 4.43 10.39 -18.23
C VAL A 305 5.89 10.78 -18.17
N VAL A 306 6.19 12.02 -17.77
CA VAL A 306 7.57 12.50 -17.60
C VAL A 306 7.76 13.09 -16.21
N GLN A 307 8.93 12.87 -15.63
CA GLN A 307 9.34 13.57 -14.41
C GLN A 307 9.82 14.97 -14.76
N CYS A 308 9.25 15.97 -14.11
CA CYS A 308 9.63 17.38 -14.22
C CYS A 308 10.10 17.91 -12.87
N TYR A 309 10.80 19.04 -12.88
CA TYR A 309 11.31 19.67 -11.67
C TYR A 309 10.74 21.07 -11.51
N ALA A 310 10.12 21.35 -10.37
CA ALA A 310 9.70 22.68 -10.00
C ALA A 310 10.80 23.36 -9.15
N GLU A 311 11.23 24.55 -9.55
CA GLU A 311 12.12 25.37 -8.73
C GLU A 311 11.35 26.04 -7.59
N THR A 312 11.67 25.65 -6.36
CA THR A 312 11.15 26.27 -5.13
C THR A 312 12.27 26.98 -4.39
N ASP A 313 11.93 27.82 -3.39
CA ASP A 313 12.93 28.49 -2.55
C ASP A 313 13.77 27.53 -1.69
N ALA A 314 13.32 26.26 -1.55
CA ALA A 314 14.03 25.18 -0.88
C ALA A 314 14.83 24.26 -1.84
N GLY A 315 14.88 24.56 -3.15
CA GLY A 315 15.54 23.75 -4.18
C GLY A 315 14.59 23.18 -5.24
N LYS A 316 15.11 22.31 -6.12
CA LYS A 316 14.33 21.65 -7.18
C LYS A 316 13.49 20.51 -6.60
N LYS A 317 12.17 20.61 -6.69
CA LYS A 317 11.21 19.59 -6.24
C LYS A 317 10.78 18.72 -7.43
N PRO A 318 10.94 17.38 -7.37
CA PRO A 318 10.48 16.49 -8.43
C PRO A 318 8.94 16.37 -8.42
N LEU A 319 8.35 16.47 -9.61
CA LEU A 319 6.91 16.33 -9.87
C LEU A 319 6.71 15.37 -11.03
N ARG A 320 5.67 14.55 -10.95
CA ARG A 320 5.23 13.73 -12.09
C ARG A 320 4.33 14.58 -12.98
N CYS A 321 4.59 14.58 -14.29
CA CYS A 321 3.81 15.28 -15.30
C CYS A 321 3.17 14.27 -16.26
N ASP A 322 1.85 14.15 -16.23
CA ASP A 322 1.08 13.38 -17.22
C ASP A 322 0.65 14.31 -18.37
N PHE A 323 1.07 13.97 -19.59
CA PHE A 323 0.73 14.72 -20.81
C PHE A 323 -0.36 14.01 -21.61
N ARG A 324 -1.37 14.76 -22.07
CA ARG A 324 -2.40 14.26 -23.00
C ARG A 324 -2.73 15.25 -24.10
N THR A 325 -2.77 14.77 -25.35
CA THR A 325 -3.28 15.55 -26.49
C THR A 325 -4.79 15.35 -26.66
N LEU A 326 -5.56 16.43 -26.58
CA LEU A 326 -7.02 16.40 -26.75
C LEU A 326 -7.36 16.52 -28.23
N ARG A 327 -8.18 15.60 -28.75
CA ARG A 327 -8.68 15.64 -30.14
C ARG A 327 -10.20 15.69 -30.19
N ASN A 328 -10.74 16.25 -31.26
CA ASN A 328 -12.17 16.19 -31.55
C ASN A 328 -12.56 14.85 -32.18
N LYS A 329 -13.87 14.62 -32.36
CA LYS A 329 -14.41 13.41 -33.01
C LYS A 329 -13.93 13.19 -34.46
N ARG A 330 -13.24 14.17 -35.07
CA ARG A 330 -12.65 14.11 -36.42
C ARG A 330 -11.12 14.00 -36.37
N GLY A 331 -10.52 13.72 -35.21
CA GLY A 331 -9.07 13.57 -35.03
C GLY A 331 -8.24 14.87 -34.98
N ARG A 332 -8.87 16.05 -35.08
CA ARG A 332 -8.15 17.33 -35.01
C ARG A 332 -7.82 17.69 -33.56
N ILE A 333 -6.61 18.19 -33.32
CA ILE A 333 -6.15 18.63 -32.00
C ILE A 333 -6.99 19.84 -31.55
N ILE A 334 -7.52 19.77 -30.34
CA ILE A 334 -8.26 20.86 -29.66
C ILE A 334 -7.34 21.57 -28.66
N GLY A 335 -6.41 20.84 -28.05
CA GLY A 335 -5.49 21.36 -27.05
C GLY A 335 -4.62 20.28 -26.43
N ARG A 336 -3.77 20.68 -25.48
CA ARG A 336 -2.81 19.80 -24.78
C ARG A 336 -2.97 20.00 -23.27
N LEU A 337 -3.18 18.91 -22.54
CA LEU A 337 -3.41 18.90 -21.08
C LEU A 337 -2.17 18.36 -20.37
N PHE A 338 -1.76 19.04 -19.31
CA PHE A 338 -0.68 18.66 -18.40
C PHE A 338 -1.25 18.49 -17.00
N MET A 339 -0.94 17.37 -16.34
CA MET A 339 -1.33 17.11 -14.96
C MET A 339 -0.10 16.85 -14.09
N PHE A 340 0.00 17.54 -12.96
CA PHE A 340 1.16 17.55 -12.07
C PHE A 340 0.79 16.96 -10.72
N SER A 341 1.45 15.88 -10.32
CA SER A 341 1.30 15.28 -9.00
C SER A 341 2.64 15.23 -8.26
N ASN A 342 2.58 15.21 -6.92
CA ASN A 342 3.80 15.05 -6.12
C ASN A 342 4.40 13.67 -6.40
N ALA A 343 5.65 13.63 -6.90
CA ALA A 343 6.37 12.38 -7.18
C ALA A 343 6.68 11.56 -5.91
N VAL A 344 6.55 12.18 -4.73
CA VAL A 344 6.94 11.62 -3.42
C VAL A 344 6.22 10.31 -3.06
N LEU A 345 5.05 10.01 -3.65
CA LEU A 345 4.34 8.77 -3.34
C LEU A 345 4.77 7.58 -4.21
N ALA A 346 5.33 7.82 -5.41
CA ALA A 346 5.54 6.77 -6.42
C ALA A 346 7.00 6.48 -6.80
N THR A 347 7.92 7.36 -6.41
CA THR A 347 9.35 7.22 -6.71
C THR A 347 10.18 7.32 -5.45
N ASP A 348 11.27 6.56 -5.41
CA ASP A 348 12.24 6.60 -4.34
C ASP A 348 12.93 7.98 -4.34
N PRO A 349 12.92 8.73 -3.23
CA PRO A 349 13.40 10.11 -3.19
C PRO A 349 14.91 10.23 -3.37
N LEU A 350 15.66 9.15 -3.21
CA LEU A 350 17.12 9.13 -3.35
C LEU A 350 17.56 8.97 -4.81
N THR A 351 16.94 8.03 -5.52
CA THR A 351 17.29 7.62 -6.89
C THR A 351 16.39 8.26 -7.94
N GLY A 352 15.15 8.59 -7.59
CA GLY A 352 14.09 8.97 -8.53
C GLY A 352 13.55 7.79 -9.35
N PHE A 353 13.90 6.54 -9.02
CA PHE A 353 13.32 5.35 -9.64
C PHE A 353 11.97 5.03 -9.04
N HIS A 354 11.14 4.23 -9.72
CA HIS A 354 9.83 3.86 -9.19
C HIS A 354 9.93 3.02 -7.92
N ASN A 355 9.04 3.27 -6.96
CA ASN A 355 8.92 2.46 -5.75
C ASN A 355 8.46 1.04 -6.11
N TRP A 356 8.96 0.06 -5.36
CA TRP A 356 8.61 -1.35 -5.55
C TRP A 356 7.10 -1.61 -5.50
N ASP A 357 6.40 -1.06 -4.50
CA ASP A 357 4.97 -1.31 -4.28
C ASP A 357 4.10 -0.76 -5.44
N ASP A 358 4.45 0.42 -5.94
CA ASP A 358 3.79 1.04 -7.08
C ASP A 358 4.04 0.27 -8.38
N PHE A 359 5.25 -0.28 -8.53
CA PHE A 359 5.57 -1.13 -9.68
C PHE A 359 4.76 -2.43 -9.68
N VAL A 360 4.57 -3.07 -8.51
CA VAL A 360 3.73 -4.27 -8.40
C VAL A 360 2.31 -3.97 -8.90
N PHE A 361 1.72 -2.86 -8.44
CA PHE A 361 0.39 -2.42 -8.90
C PHE A 361 0.35 -2.15 -10.42
N TYR A 362 1.36 -1.45 -10.96
CA TYR A 362 1.49 -1.20 -12.40
C TYR A 362 1.58 -2.51 -13.21
N SER A 363 2.36 -3.49 -12.72
CA SER A 363 2.53 -4.79 -13.38
C SER A 363 1.23 -5.59 -13.40
N GLU A 364 0.37 -5.42 -12.39
CA GLU A 364 -0.92 -6.09 -12.32
C GLU A 364 -1.98 -5.48 -13.25
N GLU A 365 -1.99 -4.14 -13.42
CA GLU A 365 -2.91 -3.45 -14.32
C GLU A 365 -2.55 -3.60 -15.80
N ASN A 366 -1.26 -3.79 -16.13
CA ASN A 366 -0.77 -3.78 -17.52
C ASN A 366 -0.33 -5.17 -18.03
N LYS A 367 -0.89 -6.26 -17.48
CA LYS A 367 -0.56 -7.65 -17.88
C LYS A 367 -0.70 -7.91 -19.39
N ASP A 368 -1.60 -7.21 -20.07
CA ASP A 368 -1.90 -7.41 -21.50
C ASP A 368 -1.06 -6.54 -22.47
N VAL A 369 -0.24 -5.61 -21.94
CA VAL A 369 0.48 -4.59 -22.74
C VAL A 369 1.91 -5.01 -23.11
N ALA A 370 2.48 -6.01 -22.43
CA ALA A 370 3.83 -6.53 -22.69
C ALA A 370 3.87 -7.40 -23.97
N ARG A 371 3.67 -6.79 -25.14
CA ARG A 371 3.83 -7.43 -26.45
C ARG A 371 5.30 -7.38 -26.89
N GLY A 372 6.18 -8.12 -26.22
CA GLY A 372 7.59 -8.27 -26.60
C GLY A 372 8.42 -9.03 -25.56
N ASP A 373 9.59 -9.53 -25.97
CA ASP A 373 10.59 -10.06 -25.03
C ASP A 373 11.15 -8.90 -24.19
N LEU A 374 11.14 -9.09 -22.88
CA LEU A 374 11.53 -8.07 -21.91
C LEU A 374 12.76 -8.55 -21.14
N VAL A 375 13.85 -7.79 -21.20
CA VAL A 375 15.06 -8.10 -20.43
C VAL A 375 14.99 -7.39 -19.08
N VAL A 376 15.14 -8.16 -18.01
CA VAL A 376 15.17 -7.66 -16.63
C VAL A 376 16.60 -7.71 -16.11
N LEU A 377 17.07 -6.59 -15.61
CA LEU A 377 18.37 -6.45 -14.97
C LEU A 377 18.18 -6.09 -13.50
N ALA A 378 18.87 -6.79 -12.61
CA ALA A 378 19.00 -6.41 -11.21
C ALA A 378 20.48 -6.12 -10.89
N CYS A 379 20.78 -4.93 -10.36
CA CYS A 379 22.12 -4.46 -10.06
C CYS A 379 22.25 -4.06 -8.59
N ASP A 380 23.40 -4.36 -7.98
CA ASP A 380 23.74 -4.01 -6.60
C ASP A 380 25.19 -3.49 -6.51
N ILE A 381 25.45 -2.66 -5.50
CA ILE A 381 26.77 -2.08 -5.22
C ILE A 381 27.53 -3.00 -4.26
N MET A 382 28.70 -3.47 -4.68
CA MET A 382 29.54 -4.32 -3.84
C MET A 382 30.07 -3.54 -2.63
N GLY A 383 30.00 -4.16 -1.44
CA GLY A 383 30.51 -3.55 -0.20
C GLY A 383 29.73 -2.33 0.30
N LEU A 384 28.50 -2.10 -0.15
CA LEU A 384 27.70 -0.93 0.27
C LEU A 384 27.54 -0.82 1.81
N SER A 385 27.39 -1.94 2.51
CA SER A 385 27.35 -1.98 3.98
C SER A 385 28.68 -1.54 4.62
N PHE A 386 29.81 -1.93 4.02
CA PHE A 386 31.14 -1.49 4.44
C PHE A 386 31.35 0.01 4.16
N ILE A 387 30.89 0.52 3.02
CA ILE A 387 30.91 1.96 2.71
C ILE A 387 30.09 2.73 3.75
N ASN A 388 28.90 2.24 4.08
CA ASN A 388 28.05 2.85 5.12
C ASN A 388 28.69 2.80 6.51
N GLY A 389 29.36 1.70 6.86
CA GLY A 389 30.06 1.54 8.13
C GLY A 389 31.32 2.38 8.27
N SER A 390 32.09 2.55 7.19
CA SER A 390 33.37 3.28 7.19
C SER A 390 33.24 4.78 6.91
N LYS A 391 32.35 5.16 5.98
CA LYS A 391 32.19 6.55 5.49
C LYS A 391 30.84 7.17 5.83
N GLY A 392 29.96 6.44 6.52
CA GLY A 392 28.63 6.87 6.91
C GLY A 392 27.58 6.68 5.80
N ARG A 393 26.29 6.66 6.19
CA ARG A 393 25.17 6.39 5.27
C ARG A 393 25.08 7.36 4.08
N HIS A 394 25.43 8.62 4.30
CA HIS A 394 25.46 9.63 3.22
C HIS A 394 26.46 9.30 2.10
N ALA A 395 27.52 8.53 2.38
CA ALA A 395 28.43 8.06 1.35
C ALA A 395 27.80 6.94 0.51
N GLY A 396 27.13 5.96 1.13
CA GLY A 396 26.41 4.93 0.40
C GLY A 396 25.23 5.49 -0.39
N ASP A 397 24.48 6.44 0.18
CA ASP A 397 23.40 7.14 -0.52
C ASP A 397 23.89 7.85 -1.79
N ARG A 398 25.09 8.46 -1.73
CA ARG A 398 25.73 9.06 -2.92
C ARG A 398 26.06 8.02 -3.98
N CYS A 399 26.66 6.90 -3.59
CA CYS A 399 26.98 5.81 -4.53
C CYS A 399 25.72 5.23 -5.20
N ILE A 400 24.65 5.03 -4.42
CA ILE A 400 23.35 4.58 -4.95
C ILE A 400 22.81 5.58 -5.99
N LYS A 401 22.86 6.88 -5.66
CA LYS A 401 22.35 7.92 -6.54
C LYS A 401 23.17 8.04 -7.82
N GLU A 402 24.49 8.00 -7.71
CA GLU A 402 25.41 8.04 -8.84
C GLU A 402 25.19 6.85 -9.79
N LEU A 403 25.03 5.64 -9.24
CA LEU A 403 24.71 4.46 -10.03
C LEU A 403 23.37 4.61 -10.77
N ALA A 404 22.33 5.11 -10.09
CA ALA A 404 21.02 5.36 -10.70
C ALA A 404 21.08 6.43 -11.82
N ASP A 405 21.91 7.47 -11.64
CA ASP A 405 22.13 8.50 -12.65
C ASP A 405 22.88 7.94 -13.86
N LEU A 406 23.89 7.08 -13.66
CA LEU A 406 24.59 6.39 -14.75
C LEU A 406 23.67 5.43 -15.50
N MET A 407 22.84 4.65 -14.79
CA MET A 407 21.87 3.75 -15.44
C MET A 407 20.94 4.51 -16.37
N ARG A 408 20.42 5.68 -15.97
CA ARG A 408 19.60 6.54 -16.85
C ARG A 408 20.32 7.03 -18.11
N ASN A 409 21.64 7.19 -18.06
CA ASN A 409 22.41 7.76 -19.16
C ASN A 409 22.87 6.70 -20.18
N TYR A 410 23.08 5.45 -19.75
CA TYR A 410 23.64 4.39 -20.61
C TYR A 410 22.62 3.33 -21.06
N PHE A 411 21.46 3.26 -20.41
CA PHE A 411 20.40 2.34 -20.82
C PHE A 411 19.50 2.98 -21.89
N PRO A 412 18.79 2.16 -22.68
CA PRO A 412 17.84 2.66 -23.69
C PRO A 412 16.81 3.65 -23.12
N ASP A 413 16.37 4.62 -23.94
CA ASP A 413 15.40 5.65 -23.56
C ASP A 413 14.03 5.09 -23.10
N ASP A 414 13.71 3.85 -23.51
CA ASP A 414 12.49 3.14 -23.15
C ASP A 414 12.66 2.19 -21.95
N ALA A 415 13.83 2.21 -21.30
CA ALA A 415 14.08 1.42 -20.10
C ALA A 415 13.24 1.93 -18.92
N TYR A 416 12.56 1.01 -18.24
CA TYR A 416 11.80 1.30 -17.04
C TYR A 416 12.64 0.96 -15.80
N PHE A 417 12.78 1.90 -14.85
CA PHE A 417 13.64 1.74 -13.68
C PHE A 417 12.85 1.62 -12.39
N VAL A 418 13.21 0.65 -11.56
CA VAL A 418 12.58 0.37 -10.26
C VAL A 418 13.63 0.27 -9.16
N ARG A 419 13.31 0.86 -8.01
CA ARG A 419 14.06 0.66 -6.79
C ARG A 419 13.60 -0.63 -6.12
N GLY A 420 14.45 -1.65 -6.14
CA GLY A 420 14.22 -2.92 -5.45
C GLY A 420 14.45 -2.81 -3.94
N GLN A 421 14.23 -3.93 -3.25
CA GLN A 421 14.57 -4.07 -1.84
C GLN A 421 16.10 -4.15 -1.65
N ASP A 422 16.60 -3.87 -0.45
CA ASP A 422 18.03 -3.97 -0.07
C ASP A 422 19.00 -3.16 -0.95
N ALA A 423 18.56 -2.00 -1.44
CA ALA A 423 19.34 -1.12 -2.30
C ALA A 423 19.67 -1.63 -3.71
N ILE A 424 18.97 -2.66 -4.17
CA ILE A 424 19.04 -3.14 -5.55
C ILE A 424 18.39 -2.13 -6.50
N LEU A 425 19.01 -1.89 -7.65
CA LEU A 425 18.45 -1.11 -8.76
C LEU A 425 18.05 -2.05 -9.89
N ILE A 426 16.83 -1.92 -10.38
CA ILE A 426 16.25 -2.83 -11.39
C ILE A 426 15.93 -2.03 -12.64
N ALA A 427 16.27 -2.56 -13.81
CA ALA A 427 15.93 -1.99 -15.10
C ALA A 427 15.18 -3.02 -15.97
N PHE A 428 14.17 -2.56 -16.71
CA PHE A 428 13.41 -3.34 -17.68
C PHE A 428 13.59 -2.74 -19.06
N CYS A 429 14.10 -3.52 -20.00
CA CYS A 429 14.31 -3.05 -21.37
C CYS A 429 13.38 -3.81 -22.32
N ALA A 430 12.52 -3.07 -23.04
CA ALA A 430 11.59 -3.66 -24.01
C ALA A 430 12.27 -3.79 -25.38
N GLY A 431 12.16 -4.95 -26.02
CA GLY A 431 12.59 -5.12 -27.41
C GLY A 431 14.10 -5.17 -27.67
N GLY A 432 14.91 -5.39 -26.64
CA GLY A 432 16.36 -5.57 -26.78
C GLY A 432 16.78 -7.04 -26.85
N SER A 433 17.75 -7.36 -27.72
CA SER A 433 18.58 -8.56 -27.55
C SER A 433 19.41 -8.41 -26.27
N GLU A 434 19.69 -9.52 -25.57
CA GLU A 434 20.52 -9.58 -24.37
C GLU A 434 21.86 -8.81 -24.54
N GLU A 435 22.38 -8.77 -25.76
CA GLU A 435 23.58 -8.03 -26.18
C GLU A 435 23.54 -6.53 -25.85
N ILE A 436 22.41 -5.84 -26.09
CA ILE A 436 22.31 -4.38 -25.86
C ILE A 436 22.46 -4.07 -24.36
N VAL A 437 21.84 -4.88 -23.51
CA VAL A 437 21.90 -4.71 -22.06
C VAL A 437 23.30 -5.02 -21.54
N VAL A 438 23.97 -6.04 -22.09
CA VAL A 438 25.35 -6.38 -21.75
C VAL A 438 26.33 -5.26 -22.12
N ASP A 439 26.15 -4.59 -23.25
CA ASP A 439 27.01 -3.47 -23.65
C ASP A 439 26.76 -2.22 -22.80
N SER A 440 25.51 -1.91 -22.44
CA SER A 440 25.17 -0.86 -21.48
C SER A 440 25.80 -1.13 -20.09
N LEU A 441 25.87 -2.40 -19.67
CA LEU A 441 26.51 -2.80 -18.42
C LEU A 441 28.02 -2.58 -18.43
N LYS A 442 28.72 -2.97 -19.50
CA LYS A 442 30.17 -2.73 -19.63
C LYS A 442 30.50 -1.24 -19.53
N ALA A 443 29.72 -0.40 -20.21
CA ALA A 443 29.88 1.05 -20.14
C ALA A 443 29.65 1.61 -18.72
N LEU A 444 28.78 0.96 -17.93
CA LEU A 444 28.53 1.32 -16.54
C LEU A 444 29.70 0.92 -15.63
N GLU A 445 30.24 -0.29 -15.80
CA GLU A 445 31.40 -0.80 -15.05
C GLU A 445 32.67 0.04 -15.27
N GLU A 446 32.88 0.55 -16.49
CA GLU A 446 34.03 1.42 -16.78
C GLU A 446 33.96 2.78 -16.08
N LYS A 447 32.76 3.29 -15.77
CA LYS A 447 32.55 4.67 -15.31
C LYS A 447 32.18 4.81 -13.84
N PHE A 448 31.80 3.72 -13.20
CA PHE A 448 31.42 3.73 -11.79
C PHE A 448 32.56 3.19 -10.94
N GLU A 449 33.10 4.01 -10.03
CA GLU A 449 34.27 3.64 -9.21
C GLU A 449 34.02 2.45 -8.27
N PRO A 450 32.87 2.34 -7.56
CA PRO A 450 32.56 1.13 -6.80
C PRO A 450 32.24 -0.03 -7.74
N LYS A 451 32.72 -1.24 -7.42
CA LYS A 451 32.33 -2.42 -8.21
C LYS A 451 30.83 -2.69 -8.08
N ILE A 452 30.21 -3.04 -9.19
CA ILE A 452 28.81 -3.48 -9.24
C ILE A 452 28.75 -4.97 -9.45
N GLN A 453 27.66 -5.56 -8.97
CA GLN A 453 27.28 -6.93 -9.31
C GLN A 453 25.88 -6.91 -9.88
N TYR A 454 25.63 -7.73 -10.90
CA TYR A 454 24.33 -7.77 -11.56
C TYR A 454 23.89 -9.18 -11.93
N GLY A 455 22.58 -9.35 -12.09
CA GLY A 455 21.94 -10.54 -12.66
C GLY A 455 20.95 -10.14 -13.75
N VAL A 456 20.93 -10.91 -14.84
CA VAL A 456 20.07 -10.67 -16.01
C VAL A 456 19.09 -11.84 -16.14
N SER A 457 17.86 -11.54 -16.53
CA SER A 457 16.88 -12.54 -16.96
C SER A 457 16.08 -12.02 -18.17
N VAL A 458 15.55 -12.94 -18.96
CA VAL A 458 14.70 -12.62 -20.12
C VAL A 458 13.30 -13.15 -19.85
N CYS A 459 12.31 -12.26 -19.76
CA CYS A 459 10.89 -12.59 -19.69
C CYS A 459 10.34 -12.69 -21.11
N ARG A 460 9.72 -13.83 -21.44
CA ARG A 460 8.98 -13.96 -22.70
C ARG A 460 7.54 -13.46 -22.49
N SER A 461 6.85 -13.18 -23.59
CA SER A 461 5.50 -12.59 -23.63
C SER A 461 4.40 -13.40 -22.92
N SER A 462 4.67 -14.63 -22.48
CA SER A 462 3.78 -15.46 -21.65
C SER A 462 4.04 -15.38 -20.14
N ASP A 463 5.16 -14.78 -19.74
CA ASP A 463 5.73 -14.95 -18.41
C ASP A 463 5.36 -13.78 -17.49
N ASN A 464 5.22 -14.07 -16.19
CA ASN A 464 4.95 -13.05 -15.19
C ASN A 464 6.19 -12.16 -14.99
N MET A 465 6.06 -10.85 -15.17
CA MET A 465 7.15 -9.88 -14.99
C MET A 465 7.79 -9.98 -13.59
N LEU A 466 7.02 -10.34 -12.57
CA LEU A 466 7.53 -10.58 -11.20
C LEU A 466 8.44 -11.81 -11.10
N GLU A 467 8.17 -12.85 -11.88
CA GLU A 467 8.96 -14.08 -11.91
C GLU A 467 10.35 -13.82 -12.53
N GLY A 468 10.41 -13.04 -13.61
CA GLY A 468 11.68 -12.64 -14.20
C GLY A 468 12.56 -11.80 -13.27
N ILE A 469 11.97 -10.89 -12.49
CA ILE A 469 12.71 -10.17 -11.45
C ILE A 469 13.27 -11.13 -10.42
N GLY A 470 12.47 -12.12 -9.99
CA GLY A 470 12.91 -13.17 -9.08
C GLY A 470 14.15 -13.90 -9.63
N LEU A 471 14.15 -14.25 -10.91
CA LEU A 471 15.28 -14.90 -11.59
C LEU A 471 16.52 -13.98 -11.66
N ALA A 472 16.34 -12.71 -12.02
CA ALA A 472 17.45 -11.74 -12.10
C ALA A 472 18.10 -11.51 -10.73
N ILE A 473 17.27 -11.37 -9.67
CA ILE A 473 17.76 -11.23 -8.29
C ILE A 473 18.43 -12.52 -7.81
N LYS A 474 17.92 -13.70 -8.19
CA LYS A 474 18.57 -14.99 -7.88
C LYS A 474 19.97 -15.05 -8.49
N GLY A 475 20.10 -14.72 -9.78
CA GLY A 475 21.39 -14.68 -10.47
C GLY A 475 22.37 -13.68 -9.85
N LEU A 476 21.89 -12.47 -9.50
CA LEU A 476 22.67 -11.46 -8.77
C LEU A 476 23.24 -12.03 -7.46
N LYS A 477 22.40 -12.69 -6.65
CA LYS A 477 22.80 -13.26 -5.35
C LYS A 477 23.83 -14.38 -5.51
N GLN A 478 23.66 -15.27 -6.50
CA GLN A 478 24.61 -16.36 -6.78
C GLN A 478 25.98 -15.81 -7.22
N LYS A 479 26.00 -14.84 -8.12
CA LYS A 479 27.28 -14.20 -8.52
C LYS A 479 27.95 -13.51 -7.33
N LYS A 480 27.16 -12.86 -6.46
CA LYS A 480 27.67 -12.24 -5.22
C LYS A 480 28.23 -13.25 -4.22
N LEU A 481 27.79 -14.51 -4.21
CA LEU A 481 28.38 -15.59 -3.39
C LEU A 481 29.76 -16.02 -3.90
N LEU A 482 29.96 -16.00 -5.23
CA LEU A 482 31.21 -16.37 -5.89
C LEU A 482 32.29 -15.27 -5.83
N CYS A 483 31.93 -14.02 -5.52
CA CYS A 483 32.87 -12.91 -5.43
C CYS A 483 33.64 -12.86 -4.11
N LYS A 484 34.98 -12.90 -4.16
CA LYS A 484 35.89 -12.85 -2.98
C LYS A 484 35.70 -11.63 -2.07
N GLU A 485 35.20 -10.52 -2.61
CA GLU A 485 34.96 -9.26 -1.87
C GLU A 485 33.59 -9.21 -1.17
N SER A 486 32.78 -10.26 -1.29
CA SER A 486 31.46 -10.37 -0.66
C SER A 486 31.55 -11.02 0.72
N ASN A 487 30.82 -10.47 1.71
CA ASN A 487 30.70 -11.09 3.05
C ASN A 487 30.15 -12.53 3.00
N HIS A 488 29.35 -12.86 1.98
CA HIS A 488 28.79 -14.20 1.79
C HIS A 488 29.82 -15.21 1.23
N SER A 489 30.92 -14.74 0.63
CA SER A 489 32.02 -15.59 0.14
C SER A 489 32.82 -16.21 1.28
N VAL A 490 32.77 -15.66 2.50
CA VAL A 490 33.59 -16.16 3.62
C VAL A 490 33.17 -17.57 4.05
N ILE A 491 31.87 -17.83 4.21
CA ILE A 491 31.36 -19.16 4.58
C ILE A 491 31.73 -20.18 3.49
N LEU A 492 31.54 -19.78 2.23
CA LEU A 492 31.87 -20.59 1.07
C LEU A 492 33.37 -20.91 1.03
N ASN A 493 34.24 -19.93 1.29
CA ASN A 493 35.69 -20.15 1.37
C ASN A 493 36.08 -21.07 2.54
N SER A 494 35.43 -20.94 3.72
CA SER A 494 35.66 -21.85 4.85
C SER A 494 35.26 -23.29 4.52
N LEU A 495 34.13 -23.49 3.82
CA LEU A 495 33.67 -24.82 3.39
C LEU A 495 34.61 -25.43 2.35
N VAL A 496 35.05 -24.64 1.37
CA VAL A 496 36.01 -25.08 0.34
C VAL A 496 37.34 -25.45 0.97
N GLN A 497 37.82 -24.66 1.93
CA GLN A 497 39.06 -24.96 2.63
C GLN A 497 38.95 -26.24 3.47
N ALA A 498 37.84 -26.44 4.19
CA ALA A 498 37.60 -27.67 4.94
C ALA A 498 37.53 -28.91 4.03
N LEU A 499 37.00 -28.76 2.81
CA LEU A 499 37.00 -29.81 1.79
C LEU A 499 38.44 -30.13 1.32
N GLN A 500 39.24 -29.10 1.04
CA GLN A 500 40.65 -29.24 0.62
C GLN A 500 41.56 -29.87 1.68
N GLU A 501 41.23 -29.73 2.96
CA GLU A 501 41.99 -30.40 4.04
C GLU A 501 41.57 -31.86 4.21
N SER A 502 40.32 -32.17 3.88
CA SER A 502 39.76 -33.51 4.02
C SER A 502 40.18 -34.42 2.86
N ASP A 503 40.27 -33.87 1.65
CA ASP A 503 40.60 -34.59 0.43
C ASP A 503 41.97 -34.15 -0.16
N ASN A 504 42.64 -35.02 -0.90
CA ASN A 504 43.88 -34.67 -1.61
C ASN A 504 43.63 -33.85 -2.89
N ASP A 505 42.38 -33.53 -3.19
CA ASP A 505 42.02 -32.74 -4.36
C ASP A 505 42.51 -31.29 -4.19
N THR A 506 43.35 -30.84 -5.13
CA THR A 506 44.02 -29.55 -5.04
C THR A 506 43.08 -28.40 -5.41
N GLU A 507 43.39 -27.19 -4.94
CA GLU A 507 42.71 -25.94 -5.38
C GLU A 507 42.67 -25.82 -6.92
N GLU A 508 43.66 -26.42 -7.59
CA GLU A 508 43.71 -26.47 -9.05
C GLU A 508 42.62 -27.35 -9.68
N HIS A 509 42.21 -28.46 -9.05
CA HIS A 509 41.11 -29.30 -9.54
C HIS A 509 39.80 -28.51 -9.61
N VAL A 510 39.45 -27.86 -8.50
CA VAL A 510 38.26 -27.01 -8.38
C VAL A 510 38.27 -25.90 -9.44
N ARG A 511 39.42 -25.25 -9.65
CA ARG A 511 39.56 -24.19 -10.65
C ARG A 511 39.38 -24.72 -12.08
N ARG A 512 39.95 -25.88 -12.40
CA ARG A 512 39.83 -26.51 -13.72
C ARG A 512 38.40 -26.95 -14.01
N THR A 513 37.71 -27.59 -13.06
CA THR A 513 36.32 -28.02 -13.23
C THR A 513 35.37 -26.83 -13.39
N GLN A 514 35.61 -25.71 -12.70
CA GLN A 514 34.85 -24.46 -12.92
C GLN A 514 35.06 -23.88 -14.32
N LEU A 515 36.31 -23.81 -14.81
CA LEU A 515 36.60 -23.28 -16.15
C LEU A 515 35.99 -24.16 -17.25
N MET A 516 36.18 -25.48 -17.17
CA MET A 516 35.63 -26.44 -18.13
C MET A 516 34.10 -26.48 -18.06
N GLY A 517 33.52 -26.46 -16.86
CA GLY A 517 32.08 -26.45 -16.66
C GLY A 517 31.42 -25.18 -17.21
N ALA A 518 32.02 -24.00 -16.97
CA ALA A 518 31.50 -22.74 -17.50
C ALA A 518 31.53 -22.70 -19.03
N GLU A 519 32.60 -23.17 -19.66
CA GLU A 519 32.71 -23.21 -21.12
C GLU A 519 31.74 -24.20 -21.75
N LEU A 520 31.64 -25.42 -21.20
CA LEU A 520 30.68 -26.42 -21.64
C LEU A 520 29.23 -25.92 -21.47
N GLY A 521 28.94 -25.29 -20.32
CA GLY A 521 27.64 -24.71 -20.03
C GLY A 521 27.23 -23.62 -21.03
N ARG A 522 28.17 -22.75 -21.42
CA ARG A 522 27.93 -21.72 -22.45
C ARG A 522 27.59 -22.34 -23.81
N ARG A 523 28.33 -23.39 -24.23
CA ARG A 523 28.07 -24.10 -25.49
C ARG A 523 26.71 -24.80 -25.52
N ILE A 524 26.30 -25.37 -24.39
CA ILE A 524 24.99 -26.02 -24.22
C ILE A 524 23.85 -24.98 -24.15
N GLY A 525 24.15 -23.69 -23.98
CA GLY A 525 23.16 -22.61 -23.92
C GLY A 525 22.53 -22.44 -22.54
N LEU A 526 23.26 -22.74 -21.47
CA LEU A 526 22.82 -22.43 -20.10
C LEU A 526 22.67 -20.92 -19.91
N ASN A 527 21.61 -20.50 -19.23
CA ASN A 527 21.43 -19.10 -18.85
C ASN A 527 22.36 -18.71 -17.70
N ASP A 528 22.46 -17.41 -17.43
CA ASP A 528 23.33 -16.84 -16.38
C ASP A 528 23.13 -17.44 -14.98
N VAL A 529 21.88 -17.75 -14.62
CA VAL A 529 21.52 -18.37 -13.33
C VAL A 529 22.04 -19.81 -13.28
N GLN A 530 21.82 -20.58 -14.34
CA GLN A 530 22.28 -21.97 -14.46
C GLN A 530 23.80 -22.06 -14.51
N LEU A 531 24.49 -21.12 -15.17
CA LEU A 531 25.95 -21.02 -15.16
C LEU A 531 26.48 -20.72 -13.76
N SER A 532 25.79 -19.86 -13.00
CA SER A 532 26.16 -19.54 -11.62
C SER A 532 25.94 -20.72 -10.68
N ASP A 533 24.80 -21.41 -10.81
CA ASP A 533 24.51 -22.67 -10.10
C ASP A 533 25.53 -23.76 -10.44
N LEU A 534 25.93 -23.89 -11.72
CA LEU A 534 26.96 -24.82 -12.15
C LEU A 534 28.33 -24.47 -11.55
N SER A 535 28.70 -23.20 -11.51
CA SER A 535 29.96 -22.75 -10.91
C SER A 535 30.02 -23.04 -9.41
N LEU A 536 28.90 -22.89 -8.69
CA LEU A 536 28.77 -23.26 -7.28
C LEU A 536 28.79 -24.78 -7.11
N LEU A 537 28.15 -25.53 -8.01
CA LEU A 537 28.19 -26.99 -8.01
C LEU A 537 29.60 -27.52 -8.24
N CYS A 538 30.35 -27.01 -9.22
CA CYS A 538 31.75 -27.40 -9.43
C CYS A 538 32.60 -27.21 -8.17
N LEU A 539 32.31 -26.16 -7.39
CA LEU A 539 33.03 -25.84 -6.16
C LEU A 539 32.70 -26.78 -4.99
N LEU A 540 31.46 -27.25 -4.91
CA LEU A 540 30.91 -27.89 -3.71
C LEU A 540 30.32 -29.30 -3.96
N HIS A 541 30.41 -29.85 -5.16
CA HIS A 541 29.85 -31.17 -5.49
C HIS A 541 30.32 -32.27 -4.51
N ASP A 542 31.57 -32.16 -4.06
CA ASP A 542 32.20 -33.08 -3.13
C ASP A 542 32.17 -32.66 -1.66
N ILE A 543 31.43 -31.60 -1.29
CA ILE A 543 31.44 -31.06 0.08
C ILE A 543 31.09 -32.10 1.16
N GLY A 544 30.33 -33.14 0.81
CA GLY A 544 29.99 -34.23 1.71
C GLY A 544 31.15 -35.14 2.10
N LYS A 545 32.30 -35.08 1.40
CA LYS A 545 33.52 -35.81 1.76
C LYS A 545 34.06 -35.40 3.14
N ILE A 546 33.74 -34.19 3.63
CA ILE A 546 34.03 -33.75 5.01
C ILE A 546 33.45 -34.72 6.05
N GLY A 547 32.30 -35.34 5.74
CA GLY A 547 31.65 -36.30 6.63
C GLY A 547 32.11 -37.75 6.44
N VAL A 548 33.13 -38.03 5.61
CA VAL A 548 33.70 -39.37 5.39
C VAL A 548 34.97 -39.55 6.24
N PRO A 549 35.17 -40.71 6.90
CA PRO A 549 36.40 -40.95 7.68
C PRO A 549 37.68 -40.81 6.84
N LEU A 550 38.71 -40.16 7.41
CA LEU A 550 39.98 -39.88 6.70
C LEU A 550 40.73 -41.17 6.36
N GLU A 551 40.55 -42.23 7.16
CA GLU A 551 41.15 -43.54 6.94
C GLU A 551 40.60 -44.23 5.69
N ILE A 552 39.35 -43.91 5.33
CA ILE A 552 38.68 -44.39 4.12
C ILE A 552 39.07 -43.48 2.95
N LEU A 553 38.99 -42.16 3.13
CA LEU A 553 39.23 -41.17 2.07
C LEU A 553 40.69 -41.17 1.59
N ASN A 554 41.66 -41.31 2.50
CA ASN A 554 43.10 -41.28 2.19
C ASN A 554 43.75 -42.67 2.11
N LYS A 555 42.96 -43.74 1.97
CA LYS A 555 43.51 -45.11 1.89
C LYS A 555 44.32 -45.29 0.60
N PRO A 556 45.61 -45.70 0.67
CA PRO A 556 46.44 -45.89 -0.53
C PRO A 556 46.10 -47.16 -1.33
N GLY A 557 45.27 -48.06 -0.79
CA GLY A 557 44.86 -49.33 -1.40
C GLY A 557 43.37 -49.39 -1.74
N LYS A 558 42.92 -50.51 -2.33
CA LYS A 558 41.49 -50.69 -2.65
C LYS A 558 40.62 -50.66 -1.38
N LEU A 559 39.49 -49.98 -1.48
CA LEU A 559 38.45 -49.95 -0.45
C LEU A 559 37.71 -51.30 -0.39
N THR A 560 37.38 -51.75 0.82
CA THR A 560 36.48 -52.89 1.04
C THR A 560 35.05 -52.51 0.67
N ALA A 561 34.13 -53.48 0.56
CA ALA A 561 32.73 -53.21 0.23
C ALA A 561 32.06 -52.27 1.27
N GLU A 562 32.34 -52.47 2.56
CA GLU A 562 31.82 -51.64 3.66
C GLU A 562 32.39 -50.21 3.63
N GLU A 563 33.69 -50.07 3.32
CA GLU A 563 34.34 -48.77 3.12
C GLU A 563 33.75 -48.04 1.90
N TRP A 564 33.44 -48.79 0.83
CA TRP A 564 32.79 -48.27 -0.38
C TRP A 564 31.36 -47.79 -0.10
N ASP A 565 30.59 -48.52 0.71
CA ASP A 565 29.25 -48.09 1.13
C ASP A 565 29.31 -46.80 1.96
N THR A 566 30.33 -46.67 2.81
CA THR A 566 30.57 -45.44 3.58
C THR A 566 30.94 -44.27 2.66
N LEU A 567 31.80 -44.48 1.67
CA LEU A 567 32.19 -43.44 0.70
C LEU A 567 30.97 -42.98 -0.14
N ARG A 568 30.08 -43.90 -0.52
CA ARG A 568 28.83 -43.58 -1.26
C ARG A 568 27.85 -42.69 -0.49
N THR A 569 28.06 -42.47 0.81
CA THR A 569 27.22 -41.56 1.59
C THR A 569 27.54 -40.07 1.36
N HIS A 570 28.66 -39.73 0.71
CA HIS A 570 29.07 -38.34 0.58
C HIS A 570 28.09 -37.46 -0.23
N PRO A 571 27.39 -37.90 -1.29
CA PRO A 571 26.41 -37.04 -1.96
C PRO A 571 25.22 -36.71 -1.05
N VAL A 572 24.77 -37.69 -0.24
CA VAL A 572 23.70 -37.50 0.74
C VAL A 572 24.12 -36.54 1.85
N LYS A 573 25.36 -36.68 2.36
CA LYS A 573 25.92 -35.75 3.35
C LYS A 573 26.09 -34.35 2.77
N GLY A 574 26.54 -34.24 1.51
CA GLY A 574 26.67 -32.97 0.80
C GLY A 574 25.33 -32.27 0.61
N TYR A 575 24.28 -33.02 0.23
CA TYR A 575 22.92 -32.54 0.16
C TYR A 575 22.43 -31.98 1.51
N GLN A 576 22.67 -32.70 2.61
CA GLN A 576 22.28 -32.24 3.95
C GLN A 576 23.00 -30.93 4.35
N ILE A 577 24.29 -30.83 4.06
CA ILE A 577 25.08 -29.61 4.29
C ILE A 577 24.51 -28.45 3.47
N ALA A 578 24.29 -28.67 2.17
CA ALA A 578 23.75 -27.63 1.27
C ALA A 578 22.32 -27.21 1.65
N GLN A 579 21.45 -28.14 2.05
CA GLN A 579 20.08 -27.86 2.45
C GLN A 579 19.98 -27.09 3.77
N SER A 580 20.99 -27.17 4.63
CA SER A 580 21.05 -26.40 5.88
C SER A 580 21.34 -24.91 5.68
N SER A 581 21.81 -24.50 4.49
CA SER A 581 22.07 -23.10 4.12
C SER A 581 21.03 -22.60 3.11
N PRO A 582 20.31 -21.49 3.40
CA PRO A 582 19.41 -20.86 2.44
C PRO A 582 20.08 -20.44 1.13
N GLU A 583 21.39 -20.21 1.15
CA GLU A 583 22.18 -19.81 -0.02
C GLU A 583 22.56 -20.98 -0.92
N LEU A 584 22.74 -22.18 -0.37
CA LEU A 584 23.20 -23.38 -1.09
C LEU A 584 22.07 -24.38 -1.40
N CYS A 585 20.87 -24.18 -0.83
CA CYS A 585 19.74 -25.10 -1.05
C CYS A 585 19.39 -25.27 -2.54
N GLY A 586 19.63 -24.25 -3.37
CA GLY A 586 19.35 -24.26 -4.80
C GLY A 586 20.19 -25.25 -5.62
N ILE A 587 21.34 -25.68 -5.10
CA ILE A 587 22.22 -26.69 -5.74
C ILE A 587 22.20 -28.03 -5.01
N ALA A 588 21.46 -28.17 -3.90
CA ALA A 588 21.50 -29.35 -3.05
C ALA A 588 21.13 -30.63 -3.83
N ASP A 589 20.05 -30.61 -4.60
CA ASP A 589 19.65 -31.76 -5.43
C ASP A 589 20.71 -32.11 -6.48
N MET A 590 21.43 -31.09 -6.99
CA MET A 590 22.47 -31.30 -7.98
C MET A 590 23.70 -31.98 -7.36
N ILE A 591 24.03 -31.61 -6.11
CA ILE A 591 25.06 -32.27 -5.28
C ILE A 591 24.61 -33.70 -4.96
N LEU A 592 23.34 -33.94 -4.67
CA LEU A 592 22.85 -35.29 -4.36
C LEU A 592 23.06 -36.26 -5.53
N HIS A 593 22.82 -35.79 -6.76
CA HIS A 593 22.76 -36.63 -7.96
C HIS A 593 23.99 -36.55 -8.88
N HIS A 594 25.09 -35.93 -8.47
CA HIS A 594 26.27 -35.77 -9.33
C HIS A 594 26.99 -37.09 -9.67
N HIS A 595 26.69 -38.18 -8.96
CA HIS A 595 27.17 -39.53 -9.23
C HIS A 595 26.11 -40.48 -9.84
N GLU A 596 24.96 -39.94 -10.25
CA GLU A 596 24.00 -40.70 -11.03
C GLU A 596 24.55 -41.00 -12.43
N ARG A 597 24.13 -42.14 -13.00
CA ARG A 597 24.60 -42.61 -14.31
C ARG A 597 23.47 -42.60 -15.31
N TRP A 598 23.76 -42.26 -16.57
CA TRP A 598 22.77 -42.20 -17.64
C TRP A 598 21.94 -43.50 -17.79
N ASP A 599 22.55 -44.66 -17.52
CA ASP A 599 21.95 -46.00 -17.55
C ASP A 599 21.13 -46.37 -16.29
N GLY A 600 21.09 -45.52 -15.27
CA GLY A 600 20.39 -45.79 -14.00
C GLY A 600 21.18 -46.65 -13.01
N ALA A 601 22.44 -47.00 -13.30
CA ALA A 601 23.28 -47.79 -12.39
C ALA A 601 24.07 -46.92 -11.38
N GLY A 602 23.73 -45.64 -11.27
CA GLY A 602 24.37 -44.67 -10.37
C GLY A 602 23.88 -44.73 -8.93
N TYR A 603 24.27 -43.74 -8.13
CA TYR A 603 23.83 -43.57 -6.75
C TYR A 603 23.63 -42.08 -6.43
N PRO A 604 22.80 -41.72 -5.43
CA PRO A 604 22.13 -42.60 -4.45
C PRO A 604 20.78 -43.18 -4.87
N ASP A 605 20.06 -42.57 -5.81
CA ASP A 605 18.65 -42.89 -6.09
C ASP A 605 18.47 -43.73 -7.38
N GLY A 606 19.53 -43.89 -8.18
CA GLY A 606 19.49 -44.71 -9.40
C GLY A 606 18.68 -44.04 -10.52
N LEU A 607 18.75 -42.71 -10.59
CA LEU A 607 18.08 -41.92 -11.63
C LEU A 607 18.67 -42.24 -13.00
N ALA A 608 17.84 -42.23 -14.04
CA ALA A 608 18.23 -42.59 -15.40
C ALA A 608 17.87 -41.48 -16.40
N ARG A 609 18.76 -41.27 -17.37
CA ARG A 609 18.57 -40.30 -18.47
C ARG A 609 18.22 -38.88 -17.99
N GLU A 610 17.16 -38.29 -18.53
CA GLU A 610 16.75 -36.91 -18.26
C GLU A 610 16.16 -36.69 -16.86
N SER A 611 15.89 -37.76 -16.09
CA SER A 611 15.50 -37.60 -14.68
C SER A 611 16.67 -37.12 -13.82
N ILE A 612 17.90 -37.25 -14.30
CA ILE A 612 19.10 -36.70 -13.66
C ILE A 612 19.16 -35.19 -13.95
N PRO A 613 19.34 -34.32 -12.92
CA PRO A 613 19.47 -32.88 -13.13
C PRO A 613 20.54 -32.56 -14.18
N LEU A 614 20.26 -31.60 -15.07
CA LEU A 614 21.16 -31.25 -16.17
C LEU A 614 22.57 -30.87 -15.68
N LEU A 615 22.66 -30.06 -14.63
CA LEU A 615 23.94 -29.61 -14.08
C LEU A 615 24.73 -30.77 -13.45
N SER A 616 24.05 -31.76 -12.86
CA SER A 616 24.66 -33.01 -12.37
C SER A 616 25.26 -33.85 -13.51
N ARG A 617 24.57 -33.92 -14.66
CA ARG A 617 25.10 -34.61 -15.86
C ARG A 617 26.32 -33.91 -16.43
N ILE A 618 26.35 -32.57 -16.40
CA ILE A 618 27.49 -31.76 -16.85
C ILE A 618 28.70 -31.99 -15.95
N ILE A 619 28.55 -31.84 -14.63
CA ILE A 619 29.68 -32.01 -13.71
C ILE A 619 30.22 -33.44 -13.72
N ALA A 620 29.38 -34.46 -13.90
CA ALA A 620 29.83 -35.85 -14.00
C ALA A 620 30.82 -36.08 -15.15
N VAL A 621 30.62 -35.43 -16.31
CA VAL A 621 31.54 -35.50 -17.45
C VAL A 621 32.83 -34.72 -17.16
N VAL A 622 32.69 -33.51 -16.62
CA VAL A 622 33.82 -32.61 -16.33
C VAL A 622 34.75 -33.19 -15.26
N ASP A 623 34.18 -33.71 -14.17
CA ASP A 623 34.91 -34.35 -13.08
C ASP A 623 35.60 -35.64 -13.55
N ALA A 624 34.90 -36.50 -14.31
CA ALA A 624 35.50 -37.72 -14.85
C ALA A 624 36.68 -37.42 -15.78
N PHE A 625 36.60 -36.37 -16.60
CA PHE A 625 37.71 -35.95 -17.46
C PHE A 625 38.90 -35.42 -16.65
N ASP A 626 38.66 -34.52 -15.68
CA ASP A 626 39.73 -34.00 -14.82
C ASP A 626 40.43 -35.13 -14.03
N ALA A 627 39.64 -36.09 -13.54
CA ALA A 627 40.12 -37.28 -12.85
C ALA A 627 40.99 -38.20 -13.72
N MET A 628 40.78 -38.21 -15.04
CA MET A 628 41.56 -39.02 -15.98
C MET A 628 42.85 -38.34 -16.40
N VAL A 629 42.82 -37.04 -16.68
CA VAL A 629 43.94 -36.30 -17.31
C VAL A 629 44.93 -35.75 -16.29
N ASN A 630 44.58 -35.70 -15.00
CA ASN A 630 45.48 -35.22 -13.95
C ASN A 630 46.00 -36.36 -13.07
N THR A 631 47.20 -36.14 -12.48
CA THR A 631 47.84 -37.13 -11.62
C THR A 631 47.20 -37.10 -10.23
N ARG A 632 46.72 -38.26 -9.76
CA ARG A 632 46.20 -38.47 -8.39
C ARG A 632 47.21 -39.27 -7.56
N ALA A 633 47.07 -39.26 -6.23
CA ALA A 633 47.99 -39.93 -5.30
C ALA A 633 48.26 -41.42 -5.61
N TYR A 634 47.31 -42.08 -6.28
CA TYR A 634 47.35 -43.51 -6.63
C TYR A 634 47.43 -43.81 -8.14
N ARG A 635 47.42 -42.79 -9.02
CA ARG A 635 47.38 -42.99 -10.49
C ARG A 635 48.02 -41.83 -11.27
N LYS A 636 48.85 -42.16 -12.26
CA LYS A 636 49.41 -41.18 -13.22
C LYS A 636 48.34 -40.69 -14.22
N ALA A 637 48.43 -39.41 -14.58
CA ALA A 637 47.63 -38.79 -15.64
C ALA A 637 47.59 -39.62 -16.93
N LEU A 638 46.40 -39.78 -17.51
CA LEU A 638 46.23 -40.34 -18.85
C LEU A 638 46.48 -39.27 -19.92
N PRO A 639 47.00 -39.68 -21.08
CA PRO A 639 46.97 -38.85 -22.29
C PRO A 639 45.53 -38.43 -22.64
N GLN A 640 45.38 -37.20 -23.13
CA GLN A 640 44.09 -36.57 -23.40
C GLN A 640 43.26 -37.34 -24.46
N ASP A 641 43.92 -37.88 -25.47
CA ASP A 641 43.33 -38.75 -26.51
C ASP A 641 42.72 -40.03 -25.90
N VAL A 642 43.40 -40.64 -24.94
CA VAL A 642 42.90 -41.82 -24.23
C VAL A 642 41.70 -41.48 -23.35
N ALA A 643 41.71 -40.31 -22.68
CA ALA A 643 40.58 -39.84 -21.90
C ALA A 643 39.34 -39.55 -22.77
N ILE A 644 39.53 -38.97 -23.96
CA ILE A 644 38.46 -38.73 -24.94
C ILE A 644 37.86 -40.06 -25.43
N GLU A 645 38.67 -41.05 -25.78
CA GLU A 645 38.18 -42.37 -26.19
C GLU A 645 37.41 -43.08 -25.06
N GLU A 646 37.83 -42.91 -23.81
CA GLU A 646 37.11 -43.45 -22.65
C GLU A 646 35.75 -42.74 -22.43
N LEU A 647 35.69 -41.42 -22.61
CA LEU A 647 34.41 -40.69 -22.58
C LEU A 647 33.45 -41.16 -23.69
N LYS A 648 33.96 -41.36 -24.92
CA LYS A 648 33.17 -41.91 -26.04
C LYS A 648 32.64 -43.31 -25.73
N ARG A 649 33.48 -44.17 -25.15
CA ARG A 649 33.10 -45.53 -24.75
C ARG A 649 31.99 -45.54 -23.69
N CYS A 650 32.01 -44.57 -22.78
CA CYS A 650 31.07 -44.44 -21.67
C CYS A 650 29.82 -43.59 -22.00
N ALA A 651 29.76 -42.98 -23.19
CA ALA A 651 28.60 -42.23 -23.66
C ALA A 651 27.38 -43.14 -23.84
N GLY A 652 26.22 -42.73 -23.31
CA GLY A 652 24.98 -43.52 -23.33
C GLY A 652 24.91 -44.61 -22.25
N THR A 653 25.96 -44.80 -21.45
CA THR A 653 25.92 -45.65 -20.25
C THR A 653 26.18 -44.84 -18.99
N GLN A 654 27.41 -44.38 -18.78
CA GLN A 654 27.74 -43.53 -17.64
C GLN A 654 27.30 -42.08 -17.85
N PHE A 655 27.53 -41.56 -19.06
CA PHE A 655 27.36 -40.14 -19.37
C PHE A 655 26.27 -39.91 -20.43
N ASP A 656 25.68 -38.72 -20.38
CA ASP A 656 24.76 -38.23 -21.41
C ASP A 656 25.52 -38.07 -22.74
N PRO A 657 25.10 -38.77 -23.82
CA PRO A 657 25.81 -38.74 -25.09
C PRO A 657 25.84 -37.35 -25.75
N ASN A 658 24.83 -36.50 -25.51
CA ASN A 658 24.79 -35.15 -26.08
C ASN A 658 25.84 -34.25 -25.41
N ILE A 659 25.95 -34.33 -24.08
CA ILE A 659 26.93 -33.55 -23.31
C ILE A 659 28.35 -34.01 -23.64
N VAL A 660 28.58 -35.32 -23.78
CA VAL A 660 29.90 -35.85 -24.19
C VAL A 660 30.28 -35.35 -25.59
N SER A 661 29.34 -35.31 -26.54
CA SER A 661 29.59 -34.78 -27.88
C SER A 661 30.03 -33.31 -27.83
N GLU A 662 29.29 -32.46 -27.12
CA GLU A 662 29.63 -31.04 -26.96
C GLU A 662 30.98 -30.83 -26.24
N PHE A 663 31.25 -31.65 -25.21
CA PHE A 663 32.51 -31.59 -24.45
C PHE A 663 33.71 -31.99 -25.31
N ILE A 664 33.60 -33.05 -26.13
CA ILE A 664 34.67 -33.47 -27.02
C ILE A 664 34.94 -32.38 -28.07
N GLN A 665 33.91 -31.79 -28.67
CA GLN A 665 34.08 -30.68 -29.61
C GLN A 665 34.74 -29.46 -28.94
N MET A 666 34.41 -29.18 -27.68
CA MET A 666 35.06 -28.11 -26.90
C MET A 666 36.55 -28.37 -26.73
N ILE A 667 36.93 -29.61 -26.39
CA ILE A 667 38.31 -30.00 -26.13
C ILE A 667 39.13 -30.11 -27.44
N GLU A 668 38.53 -30.61 -28.53
CA GLU A 668 39.18 -30.72 -29.85
C GLU A 668 39.33 -29.36 -30.55
N ALA A 669 38.46 -28.38 -30.24
CA ALA A 669 38.57 -27.01 -30.77
C ALA A 669 39.70 -26.19 -30.13
N LEU A 670 40.31 -26.66 -29.03
CA LEU A 670 41.52 -26.06 -28.46
C LEU A 670 42.73 -26.44 -29.34
N PRO A 671 43.41 -25.49 -30.01
CA PRO A 671 44.43 -25.81 -31.00
C PRO A 671 45.57 -26.66 -30.44
N SER A 672 45.92 -27.71 -31.20
CA SER A 672 47.04 -28.64 -31.00
C SER A 672 48.41 -27.95 -31.07
N LYS A 673 48.74 -27.13 -30.08
CA LYS A 673 50.10 -26.64 -29.78
C LYS A 673 50.55 -27.01 -28.36
N ALA A 674 49.92 -28.02 -27.76
CA ALA A 674 50.10 -28.41 -26.36
C ALA A 674 51.50 -28.97 -25.98
N SER A 675 52.43 -29.14 -26.92
CA SER A 675 53.81 -29.54 -26.61
C SER A 675 54.83 -28.39 -26.63
N GLU A 676 54.56 -27.28 -27.34
CA GLU A 676 55.45 -26.10 -27.36
C GLU A 676 54.85 -24.94 -26.53
N VAL A 677 53.53 -24.89 -26.38
CA VAL A 677 52.82 -23.90 -25.56
C VAL A 677 52.89 -24.25 -24.07
N ALA A 678 53.07 -25.51 -23.68
CA ALA A 678 53.28 -25.84 -22.27
C ALA A 678 54.65 -25.32 -21.76
N GLU A 679 55.69 -25.33 -22.61
CA GLU A 679 57.00 -24.74 -22.31
C GLU A 679 57.00 -23.22 -22.55
N ALA A 680 56.42 -22.73 -23.66
CA ALA A 680 56.36 -21.30 -23.96
C ALA A 680 55.39 -20.52 -23.05
N VAL A 681 54.28 -21.10 -22.59
CA VAL A 681 53.42 -20.49 -21.53
C VAL A 681 54.12 -20.56 -20.19
N SER A 682 54.97 -21.55 -19.92
CA SER A 682 55.80 -21.51 -18.70
C SER A 682 56.86 -20.40 -18.75
N GLU A 683 57.34 -20.03 -19.94
CA GLU A 683 58.36 -18.98 -20.15
C GLU A 683 57.74 -17.57 -20.28
N GLU A 684 56.64 -17.40 -21.03
CA GLU A 684 55.86 -16.16 -21.13
C GLU A 684 55.10 -15.86 -19.83
N VAL A 685 54.59 -16.87 -19.10
CA VAL A 685 54.07 -16.65 -17.73
C VAL A 685 55.22 -16.30 -16.78
N ARG A 686 56.44 -16.83 -16.98
CA ARG A 686 57.61 -16.40 -16.18
C ARG A 686 58.10 -14.99 -16.54
N GLU A 687 57.99 -14.55 -17.79
CA GLU A 687 58.32 -13.17 -18.21
C GLU A 687 57.25 -12.16 -17.83
N VAL A 688 55.95 -12.49 -17.96
CA VAL A 688 54.84 -11.67 -17.43
C VAL A 688 54.96 -11.57 -15.90
N VAL A 689 55.30 -12.67 -15.21
CA VAL A 689 55.63 -12.65 -13.78
C VAL A 689 56.87 -11.79 -13.49
N ARG A 690 57.86 -11.70 -14.39
CA ARG A 690 59.10 -10.90 -14.17
C ARG A 690 58.92 -9.40 -14.47
N ASP A 691 58.10 -9.04 -15.45
CA ASP A 691 57.77 -7.65 -15.77
C ASP A 691 56.73 -7.06 -14.80
N GLU A 692 55.78 -7.87 -14.30
CA GLU A 692 54.92 -7.48 -13.17
C GLU A 692 55.70 -7.36 -11.85
N LEU A 693 56.79 -8.14 -11.67
CA LEU A 693 57.69 -8.03 -10.51
C LEU A 693 58.61 -6.80 -10.56
N THR A 694 58.85 -6.19 -11.72
CA THR A 694 59.79 -5.05 -11.84
C THR A 694 59.10 -3.69 -11.97
N GLN A 695 57.85 -3.61 -12.43
CA GLN A 695 57.06 -2.36 -12.37
C GLN A 695 56.09 -2.28 -11.18
N GLY A 696 55.97 -3.35 -10.38
CA GLY A 696 55.20 -3.42 -9.12
C GLY A 696 56.00 -3.16 -7.84
N ALA A 697 57.28 -2.76 -7.92
CA ALA A 697 58.17 -2.63 -6.76
C ALA A 697 57.82 -1.49 -5.77
N SER A 698 56.73 -0.74 -5.99
CA SER A 698 56.18 0.20 -4.99
C SER A 698 54.76 -0.15 -4.52
N SER A 699 54.20 -1.30 -4.92
CA SER A 699 52.89 -1.79 -4.45
C SER A 699 52.91 -3.24 -3.93
N ALA A 700 54.07 -3.89 -3.95
CA ALA A 700 54.29 -5.26 -3.44
C ALA A 700 54.23 -5.42 -1.90
N ASN A 701 53.48 -4.55 -1.20
CA ASN A 701 53.09 -4.76 0.20
C ASN A 701 51.58 -5.00 0.39
N SER A 702 50.77 -5.12 -0.68
CA SER A 702 49.34 -5.46 -0.57
C SER A 702 48.94 -6.80 -1.20
N PHE A 703 49.84 -7.51 -1.89
CA PHE A 703 49.62 -8.89 -2.36
C PHE A 703 49.86 -9.97 -1.28
N HIS A 704 50.24 -9.54 -0.07
CA HIS A 704 50.34 -10.38 1.12
C HIS A 704 49.42 -9.84 2.23
N SER A 705 48.11 -9.92 2.01
CA SER A 705 47.17 -10.02 3.12
C SER A 705 46.09 -11.03 2.76
N VAL A 706 46.50 -12.30 2.73
CA VAL A 706 45.58 -13.39 2.99
C VAL A 706 44.92 -13.06 4.33
N HIS A 707 43.61 -12.86 4.37
CA HIS A 707 42.89 -13.25 5.58
C HIS A 707 43.08 -14.77 5.66
N ASN A 708 44.22 -15.21 6.21
CA ASN A 708 44.39 -16.61 6.62
C ASN A 708 43.26 -16.80 7.63
N LEU A 709 42.17 -17.45 7.24
CA LEU A 709 41.26 -18.04 8.20
C LEU A 709 42.09 -19.08 8.93
N ARG A 710 42.58 -18.67 10.09
CA ARG A 710 43.46 -19.49 10.93
C ARG A 710 42.56 -20.50 11.60
N TYR A 711 42.69 -21.74 11.18
CA TYR A 711 42.07 -22.87 11.84
C TYR A 711 43.09 -23.57 12.73
N VAL A 712 42.58 -24.26 13.73
CA VAL A 712 43.37 -25.02 14.69
C VAL A 712 42.67 -26.33 14.92
N ARG A 713 43.41 -27.44 14.83
CA ARG A 713 42.94 -28.76 15.25
C ARG A 713 43.41 -29.07 16.67
N TYR A 714 42.56 -29.73 17.45
CA TYR A 714 42.93 -30.39 18.69
C TYR A 714 42.15 -31.68 18.92
N THR A 715 42.75 -32.60 19.67
CA THR A 715 42.21 -33.93 19.97
C THR A 715 41.85 -34.02 21.45
N LEU A 716 40.76 -34.72 21.73
CA LEU A 716 40.18 -34.92 23.06
C LEU A 716 40.17 -36.40 23.46
N ASP A 717 40.33 -36.67 24.76
CA ASP A 717 40.09 -37.98 25.38
C ASP A 717 38.59 -38.24 25.68
N GLU A 718 38.26 -39.40 26.24
CA GLU A 718 36.89 -39.78 26.62
C GLU A 718 36.25 -38.83 27.66
N GLN A 719 37.07 -38.11 28.43
CA GLN A 719 36.63 -37.13 29.41
C GLN A 719 36.62 -35.69 28.85
N ASN A 720 36.81 -35.53 27.54
CA ASN A 720 36.93 -34.27 26.81
C ASN A 720 38.13 -33.40 27.25
N ASN A 721 39.21 -33.99 27.74
CA ASN A 721 40.46 -33.26 27.99
C ASN A 721 41.29 -33.17 26.71
N ILE A 722 41.95 -32.03 26.51
CA ILE A 722 42.81 -31.79 25.35
C ILE A 722 44.11 -32.58 25.51
N ILE A 723 44.36 -33.50 24.57
CA ILE A 723 45.52 -34.40 24.59
C ILE A 723 46.55 -34.09 23.51
N ASP A 724 46.13 -33.49 22.40
CA ASP A 724 47.00 -33.13 21.27
C ASP A 724 46.43 -31.90 20.54
N PHE A 725 47.29 -31.08 19.94
CA PHE A 725 46.88 -29.82 19.31
C PHE A 725 47.93 -29.28 18.33
N ASP A 726 47.46 -28.53 17.33
CA ASP A 726 48.31 -27.92 16.32
C ASP A 726 49.16 -26.76 16.85
N LYS A 727 50.23 -26.42 16.12
CA LYS A 727 51.16 -25.34 16.46
C LYS A 727 50.49 -23.96 16.60
N ASP A 728 49.40 -23.73 15.87
CA ASP A 728 48.66 -22.47 15.92
C ASP A 728 47.63 -22.40 17.07
N PHE A 729 47.47 -23.47 17.86
CA PHE A 729 46.55 -23.51 19.01
C PHE A 729 46.86 -22.45 20.07
N GLU A 730 48.13 -22.30 20.42
CA GLU A 730 48.56 -21.30 21.41
C GLU A 730 48.33 -19.87 20.91
N ARG A 731 48.43 -19.64 19.59
CA ARG A 731 48.18 -18.34 18.99
C ARG A 731 46.68 -18.00 18.93
N LEU A 732 45.83 -18.98 18.66
CA LEU A 732 44.37 -18.79 18.58
C LEU A 732 43.73 -18.64 19.97
N THR A 733 44.13 -19.47 20.92
CA THR A 733 43.51 -19.56 22.26
C THR A 733 44.29 -18.80 23.34
N GLY A 734 45.57 -18.51 23.11
CA GLY A 734 46.48 -17.95 24.11
C GLY A 734 46.97 -18.95 25.16
N PHE A 735 46.52 -20.22 25.11
CA PHE A 735 46.96 -21.28 26.04
C PHE A 735 48.16 -22.03 25.49
N SER A 736 49.25 -22.07 26.26
CA SER A 736 50.48 -22.76 25.87
C SER A 736 50.41 -24.27 26.12
N ALA A 737 51.30 -25.01 25.47
CA ALA A 737 51.47 -26.44 25.72
C ALA A 737 51.71 -26.78 27.22
N LEU A 738 52.40 -25.87 27.92
CA LEU A 738 52.67 -26.02 29.36
C LEU A 738 51.42 -25.81 30.22
N ASP A 739 50.48 -24.97 29.78
CA ASP A 739 49.22 -24.73 30.49
C ASP A 739 48.29 -25.94 30.38
N ILE A 740 48.22 -26.53 29.18
CA ILE A 740 47.39 -27.72 28.89
C ILE A 740 47.88 -28.91 29.70
N GLN A 741 49.21 -29.13 29.76
CA GLN A 741 49.82 -30.23 30.52
C GLN A 741 49.71 -30.03 32.04
N LYS A 742 49.79 -28.79 32.55
CA LYS A 742 49.70 -28.53 34.00
C LYS A 742 48.29 -28.65 34.57
N ASN A 743 47.27 -28.24 33.82
CA ASN A 743 45.90 -28.15 34.33
C ASN A 743 44.95 -29.25 33.84
N ARG A 744 45.39 -30.18 32.99
CA ARG A 744 44.52 -31.16 32.30
C ARG A 744 43.28 -30.45 31.72
N MET A 745 43.54 -29.47 30.86
CA MET A 745 42.52 -28.56 30.35
C MET A 745 41.39 -29.32 29.64
N ASN A 746 40.17 -29.06 30.06
CA ASN A 746 38.98 -29.63 29.44
C ASN A 746 38.50 -28.72 28.29
N GLN A 747 37.84 -29.30 27.28
CA GLN A 747 37.24 -28.53 26.19
C GLN A 747 36.34 -27.39 26.71
N THR A 748 35.62 -27.60 27.82
CA THR A 748 34.76 -26.56 28.40
C THR A 748 35.52 -25.37 28.99
N ASP A 749 36.82 -25.51 29.25
CA ASP A 749 37.65 -24.42 29.77
C ASP A 749 37.97 -23.37 28.69
N LEU A 750 37.84 -23.73 27.42
CA LEU A 750 37.90 -22.80 26.29
C LEU A 750 36.62 -21.98 26.14
N LEU A 751 35.57 -22.25 26.93
CA LEU A 751 34.26 -21.60 26.77
C LEU A 751 34.01 -20.52 27.84
N PRO A 752 33.33 -19.41 27.47
CA PRO A 752 32.78 -18.48 28.43
C PRO A 752 31.87 -19.20 29.46
N PRO A 753 31.97 -18.87 30.77
CA PRO A 753 31.22 -19.55 31.82
C PRO A 753 29.71 -19.64 31.57
N GLU A 754 29.12 -18.57 31.00
CA GLU A 754 27.70 -18.49 30.66
C GLU A 754 27.27 -19.44 29.53
N ASP A 755 28.17 -19.81 28.62
CA ASP A 755 27.85 -20.61 27.42
C ASP A 755 28.05 -22.11 27.65
N ARG A 756 28.76 -22.51 28.70
CA ARG A 756 29.16 -23.91 28.95
C ARG A 756 27.97 -24.87 28.97
N THR A 757 26.89 -24.50 29.65
CA THR A 757 25.71 -25.37 29.80
C THR A 757 24.97 -25.56 28.49
N GLU A 758 24.78 -24.47 27.74
CA GLU A 758 24.11 -24.50 26.44
C GLU A 758 24.93 -25.29 25.41
N TYR A 759 26.24 -25.03 25.36
CA TYR A 759 27.18 -25.73 24.49
C TYR A 759 27.17 -27.24 24.70
N VAL A 760 27.26 -27.70 25.97
CA VAL A 760 27.26 -29.13 26.29
C VAL A 760 25.94 -29.77 25.87
N CYS A 761 24.81 -29.08 26.05
CA CYS A 761 23.50 -29.58 25.62
C CYS A 761 23.42 -29.75 24.10
N GLN A 762 23.83 -28.71 23.35
CA GLN A 762 23.82 -28.71 21.89
C GLN A 762 24.74 -29.79 21.30
N ILE A 763 25.96 -29.93 21.84
CA ILE A 763 26.88 -31.00 21.41
C ILE A 763 26.31 -32.38 21.74
N THR A 764 25.74 -32.56 22.92
CA THR A 764 25.19 -33.87 23.32
C THR A 764 24.02 -34.27 22.42
N GLU A 765 23.17 -33.31 22.03
CA GLU A 765 22.11 -33.56 21.06
C GLU A 765 22.66 -33.88 19.67
N ALA A 766 23.60 -33.06 19.17
CA ALA A 766 24.17 -33.21 17.84
C ALA A 766 24.92 -34.55 17.70
N LEU A 767 25.76 -34.88 18.69
CA LEU A 767 26.49 -36.15 18.74
C LEU A 767 25.60 -37.36 19.06
N GLY A 768 24.41 -37.14 19.62
CA GLY A 768 23.40 -38.17 19.81
C GLY A 768 22.72 -38.60 18.51
N LYS A 769 22.70 -37.72 17.49
CA LYS A 769 22.11 -37.98 16.17
C LYS A 769 23.15 -38.42 15.13
N ASN A 770 24.36 -37.87 15.17
CA ASN A 770 25.44 -38.13 14.21
C ASN A 770 26.81 -38.24 14.89
N PRO A 771 27.79 -38.99 14.36
CA PRO A 771 29.14 -39.08 14.93
C PRO A 771 29.97 -37.79 14.77
N SER A 772 29.48 -36.81 14.01
CA SER A 772 30.08 -35.50 13.79
C SER A 772 29.08 -34.38 14.03
N ALA A 773 29.54 -33.26 14.57
CA ALA A 773 28.76 -32.08 14.87
C ALA A 773 29.46 -30.82 14.32
N PHE A 774 28.65 -29.93 13.75
CA PHE A 774 29.10 -28.66 13.19
C PHE A 774 28.25 -27.54 13.75
N PHE A 775 28.87 -26.54 14.40
CA PHE A 775 28.16 -25.43 15.01
C PHE A 775 29.11 -24.26 15.33
N GLU A 776 28.53 -23.06 15.40
CA GLU A 776 29.21 -21.81 15.71
C GLU A 776 29.13 -21.55 17.22
N HIS A 777 30.24 -21.16 17.86
CA HIS A 777 30.22 -20.80 19.27
C HIS A 777 31.35 -19.83 19.66
N ARG A 778 31.39 -19.43 20.93
CA ARG A 778 32.39 -18.50 21.48
C ARG A 778 33.49 -19.24 22.23
N ILE A 779 34.74 -18.85 21.98
CA ILE A 779 35.90 -19.30 22.75
C ILE A 779 36.48 -18.13 23.55
N MET A 780 36.83 -18.38 24.80
CA MET A 780 37.55 -17.46 25.68
C MET A 780 39.06 -17.74 25.60
N ARG A 781 39.83 -16.72 25.25
CA ARG A 781 41.29 -16.75 25.23
C ARG A 781 41.85 -16.61 26.65
N LYS A 782 43.12 -16.98 26.83
CA LYS A 782 43.83 -16.88 28.13
C LYS A 782 43.88 -15.46 28.71
N ASP A 783 43.85 -14.43 27.86
CA ASP A 783 43.81 -13.02 28.27
C ASP A 783 42.41 -12.52 28.68
N GLY A 784 41.39 -13.40 28.60
CA GLY A 784 40.00 -13.09 28.90
C GLY A 784 39.20 -12.52 27.73
N SER A 785 39.82 -12.30 26.56
CA SER A 785 39.10 -11.89 25.36
C SER A 785 38.28 -13.05 24.77
N VAL A 786 37.13 -12.74 24.17
CA VAL A 786 36.24 -13.74 23.58
C VAL A 786 36.25 -13.60 22.07
N ILE A 787 36.45 -14.71 21.37
CA ILE A 787 36.39 -14.80 19.91
C ILE A 787 35.25 -15.71 19.47
N TYR A 788 34.69 -15.41 18.30
CA TYR A 788 33.69 -16.27 17.66
C TYR A 788 34.40 -17.23 16.73
N VAL A 789 34.01 -18.49 16.82
CA VAL A 789 34.64 -19.57 16.07
C VAL A 789 33.60 -20.46 15.41
N LEU A 790 33.96 -20.97 14.23
CA LEU A 790 33.25 -22.04 13.56
C LEU A 790 33.93 -23.35 13.91
N CYS A 791 33.16 -24.33 14.40
CA CYS A 791 33.72 -25.58 14.89
C CYS A 791 33.11 -26.80 14.23
N TYR A 792 34.00 -27.72 13.85
CA TYR A 792 33.66 -29.06 13.41
C TYR A 792 34.27 -30.05 14.39
N GLY A 793 33.45 -30.91 14.99
CA GLY A 793 33.90 -31.94 15.92
C GLY A 793 33.41 -33.31 15.51
N ARG A 794 34.25 -34.34 15.59
CA ARG A 794 33.85 -35.73 15.36
C ARG A 794 34.36 -36.67 16.44
N ARG A 795 33.57 -37.68 16.80
CA ARG A 795 33.98 -38.76 17.71
C ARG A 795 34.31 -40.02 16.92
N TYR A 796 35.44 -40.64 17.26
CA TYR A 796 35.91 -41.87 16.63
C TYR A 796 36.53 -42.80 17.69
N PHE A 797 36.63 -44.09 17.36
CA PHE A 797 37.25 -45.08 18.25
C PHE A 797 38.69 -45.34 17.80
N ASP A 798 39.66 -45.03 18.66
CA ASP A 798 41.07 -45.30 18.37
C ASP A 798 41.40 -46.75 18.70
N SER A 799 41.59 -47.56 17.65
CA SER A 799 41.94 -48.99 17.78
C SER A 799 43.29 -49.24 18.47
N ALA A 800 44.23 -48.28 18.42
CA ALA A 800 45.55 -48.42 19.02
C ALA A 800 45.51 -48.24 20.54
N THR A 801 44.66 -47.34 21.05
CA THR A 801 44.49 -47.09 22.49
C THR A 801 43.25 -47.71 23.10
N ARG A 802 42.38 -48.36 22.30
CA ARG A 802 41.09 -48.94 22.72
C ARG A 802 40.20 -47.97 23.51
N SER A 803 40.18 -46.71 23.08
CA SER A 803 39.45 -45.64 23.76
C SER A 803 38.74 -44.75 22.75
N GLY A 804 37.59 -44.19 23.13
CA GLY A 804 36.94 -43.13 22.36
C GLY A 804 37.79 -41.87 22.34
N ARG A 805 37.92 -41.25 21.17
CA ARG A 805 38.55 -39.93 20.99
C ARG A 805 37.61 -38.99 20.26
N ALA A 806 37.83 -37.70 20.44
CA ALA A 806 37.20 -36.70 19.60
C ALA A 806 38.25 -35.81 18.95
N GLU A 807 38.01 -35.42 17.72
CA GLU A 807 38.83 -34.45 16.98
C GLU A 807 37.99 -33.21 16.73
N VAL A 808 38.55 -32.04 17.00
CA VAL A 808 37.87 -30.76 16.87
C VAL A 808 38.73 -29.82 16.04
N ILE A 809 38.13 -29.23 15.00
CA ILE A 809 38.70 -28.20 14.15
C ILE A 809 37.96 -26.89 14.45
N VAL A 810 38.71 -25.83 14.69
CA VAL A 810 38.19 -24.52 15.10
C VAL A 810 38.77 -23.45 14.18
N ALA A 811 37.91 -22.69 13.48
CA ALA A 811 38.32 -21.56 12.66
C ALA A 811 37.90 -20.23 13.31
N ASP A 812 38.84 -19.26 13.39
CA ASP A 812 38.53 -17.89 13.84
C ASP A 812 37.66 -17.18 12.81
N VAL A 813 36.44 -16.77 13.19
CA VAL A 813 35.53 -16.02 12.33
C VAL A 813 35.26 -14.61 12.85
N ALA A 814 36.06 -14.12 13.81
CA ALA A 814 35.82 -12.84 14.50
C ALA A 814 35.60 -11.65 13.54
N ASP A 815 36.41 -11.50 12.50
CA ASP A 815 36.29 -10.41 11.52
C ASP A 815 34.97 -10.46 10.73
N THR A 816 34.39 -11.66 10.57
CA THR A 816 33.15 -11.90 9.80
C THR A 816 31.91 -11.87 10.69
N TYR A 817 32.05 -12.29 11.94
CA TYR A 817 30.96 -12.35 12.91
C TYR A 817 30.53 -10.95 13.38
N THR A 818 31.45 -9.98 13.46
CA THR A 818 31.11 -8.58 13.76
C THR A 818 30.17 -7.98 12.70
N LEU A 819 30.38 -8.32 11.42
CA LEU A 819 29.53 -7.88 10.30
C LEU A 819 28.20 -8.63 10.23
N ARG A 820 28.18 -9.94 10.54
CA ARG A 820 26.93 -10.72 10.66
C ARG A 820 26.10 -10.24 11.85
N ILE A 821 26.70 -9.96 13.01
CA ILE A 821 26.00 -9.36 14.15
C ILE A 821 25.47 -7.97 13.80
N MET A 822 26.21 -7.15 13.05
CA MET A 822 25.68 -5.86 12.57
C MET A 822 24.52 -6.04 11.60
N ALA A 823 24.61 -6.98 10.64
CA ALA A 823 23.53 -7.27 9.70
C ALA A 823 22.30 -7.90 10.37
N ASP A 824 22.50 -8.79 11.35
CA ASP A 824 21.46 -9.38 12.16
C ASP A 824 20.88 -8.37 13.15
N MET A 825 21.67 -7.44 13.69
CA MET A 825 21.16 -6.30 14.46
C MET A 825 20.36 -5.34 13.59
N GLU A 826 20.78 -5.06 12.35
CA GLU A 826 20.02 -4.21 11.41
C GLU A 826 18.73 -4.93 10.99
N ARG A 827 18.76 -6.23 10.64
CA ARG A 827 17.57 -7.04 10.35
C ARG A 827 16.66 -7.17 11.56
N ASN A 828 17.21 -7.38 12.76
CA ASN A 828 16.42 -7.44 13.99
C ASN A 828 15.90 -6.06 14.37
N LYS A 829 16.59 -4.98 14.03
CA LYS A 829 16.10 -3.61 14.18
C LYS A 829 14.98 -3.33 13.21
N VAL A 830 15.09 -3.72 11.94
CA VAL A 830 14.01 -3.63 10.93
C VAL A 830 12.84 -4.51 11.33
N ARG A 831 13.04 -5.75 11.79
CA ARG A 831 11.97 -6.62 12.31
C ARG A 831 11.34 -6.06 13.58
N ARG A 832 12.13 -5.50 14.50
CA ARG A 832 11.60 -4.80 15.68
C ARG A 832 10.84 -3.55 15.29
N GLN A 833 11.31 -2.82 14.30
CA GLN A 833 10.68 -1.60 13.80
C GLN A 833 9.39 -1.93 13.03
N GLN A 834 9.39 -2.98 12.22
CA GLN A 834 8.21 -3.54 11.56
C GLN A 834 7.22 -4.10 12.59
N ALA A 835 7.67 -4.88 13.58
CA ALA A 835 6.81 -5.35 14.67
C ALA A 835 6.30 -4.19 15.53
N GLN A 836 7.08 -3.11 15.71
CA GLN A 836 6.65 -1.88 16.37
C GLN A 836 5.63 -1.12 15.51
N TRP A 837 5.81 -1.06 14.20
CA TRP A 837 4.89 -0.44 13.26
C TRP A 837 3.58 -1.23 13.15
N GLU A 838 3.66 -2.55 13.03
CA GLU A 838 2.52 -3.46 13.05
C GLU A 838 1.78 -3.38 14.40
N ASN A 839 2.51 -3.35 15.52
CA ASN A 839 1.88 -3.16 16.83
C ASN A 839 1.28 -1.75 16.98
N ALA A 840 1.94 -0.69 16.51
CA ALA A 840 1.42 0.69 16.57
C ALA A 840 0.20 0.89 15.66
N TYR A 841 0.12 0.16 14.56
CA TYR A 841 -1.01 0.20 13.63
C TYR A 841 -2.19 -0.65 14.13
N ARG A 842 -1.90 -1.85 14.69
CA ARG A 842 -2.92 -2.81 15.12
C ARG A 842 -3.38 -2.61 16.56
N ARG A 843 -2.64 -1.90 17.41
CA ARG A 843 -2.97 -1.70 18.83
C ARG A 843 -3.23 -0.24 19.18
N ASP A 844 -4.20 -0.02 20.05
CA ASP A 844 -4.51 1.28 20.64
C ASP A 844 -3.35 1.74 21.53
N SER A 845 -2.87 2.96 21.30
CA SER A 845 -1.68 3.51 21.95
C SER A 845 -1.83 3.71 23.47
N LEU A 846 -3.06 3.79 23.96
CA LEU A 846 -3.36 4.00 25.38
C LEU A 846 -3.50 2.67 26.15
N THR A 847 -4.26 1.72 25.60
CA THR A 847 -4.67 0.50 26.31
C THR A 847 -3.94 -0.76 25.87
N GLY A 848 -3.22 -0.73 24.73
CA GLY A 848 -2.52 -1.88 24.16
C GLY A 848 -3.44 -2.96 23.56
N LEU A 849 -4.76 -2.76 23.62
CA LEU A 849 -5.77 -3.58 22.95
C LEU A 849 -5.75 -3.40 21.43
N LEU A 850 -6.43 -4.26 20.67
CA LEU A 850 -6.54 -4.07 19.23
C LEU A 850 -7.30 -2.76 18.89
N THR A 851 -6.87 -2.08 17.82
CA THR A 851 -7.66 -0.98 17.24
C THR A 851 -8.94 -1.53 16.63
N ARG A 852 -9.97 -0.68 16.49
CA ARG A 852 -11.26 -1.03 15.87
C ARG A 852 -11.10 -1.81 14.55
N ASN A 853 -10.20 -1.37 13.68
CA ASN A 853 -9.98 -2.01 12.38
C ASN A 853 -9.34 -3.40 12.51
N ALA A 854 -8.32 -3.53 13.36
CA ALA A 854 -7.66 -4.81 13.58
C ALA A 854 -8.60 -5.83 14.24
N PHE A 855 -9.36 -5.42 15.27
CA PHE A 855 -10.35 -6.26 15.93
C PHE A 855 -11.44 -6.75 14.96
N LYS A 856 -11.95 -5.85 14.11
CA LYS A 856 -12.93 -6.20 13.08
C LYS A 856 -12.38 -7.25 12.13
N SER A 857 -11.19 -7.02 11.55
CA SER A 857 -10.58 -7.93 10.58
C SER A 857 -10.35 -9.33 11.16
N ASP A 858 -9.83 -9.41 12.39
CA ASP A 858 -9.53 -10.70 13.03
C ASP A 858 -10.83 -11.46 13.39
N THR A 859 -11.88 -10.74 13.80
CA THR A 859 -13.19 -11.33 14.09
C THR A 859 -13.88 -11.80 12.80
N GLU A 860 -13.84 -11.01 11.72
CA GLU A 860 -14.39 -11.38 10.41
C GLU A 860 -13.70 -12.62 9.85
N PHE A 861 -12.38 -12.70 9.94
CA PHE A 861 -11.63 -13.88 9.51
C PHE A 861 -12.09 -15.15 10.22
N LYS A 862 -12.31 -15.08 11.54
CA LYS A 862 -12.80 -16.22 12.34
C LYS A 862 -14.25 -16.61 12.06
N LEU A 863 -15.11 -15.62 11.76
CA LEU A 863 -16.48 -15.87 11.31
C LEU A 863 -16.50 -16.58 9.94
N LEU A 864 -15.66 -16.13 9.00
CA LEU A 864 -15.53 -16.71 7.66
C LEU A 864 -14.95 -18.13 7.68
N GLU A 865 -14.01 -18.40 8.59
CA GLU A 865 -13.43 -19.74 8.76
C GLU A 865 -14.51 -20.78 9.14
N GLY A 866 -15.57 -20.34 9.82
CA GLY A 866 -16.76 -21.16 10.09
C GLY A 866 -16.50 -22.39 10.96
N LYS A 867 -15.36 -22.45 11.68
CA LYS A 867 -14.95 -23.58 12.54
C LYS A 867 -15.40 -23.44 13.99
N CYS A 868 -15.73 -22.24 14.44
CA CYS A 868 -16.13 -21.95 15.82
C CYS A 868 -17.42 -21.12 15.88
N LYS A 869 -18.11 -21.17 17.03
CA LYS A 869 -19.11 -20.17 17.41
C LYS A 869 -18.39 -18.95 17.99
N VAL A 870 -18.75 -17.76 17.53
CA VAL A 870 -18.15 -16.50 17.99
C VAL A 870 -19.16 -15.81 18.90
N MET A 871 -18.74 -15.48 20.13
CA MET A 871 -19.50 -14.59 21.01
C MET A 871 -18.86 -13.21 21.01
N LEU A 872 -19.62 -12.18 20.64
CA LEU A 872 -19.18 -10.80 20.68
C LEU A 872 -19.72 -10.11 21.93
N LEU A 873 -18.81 -9.52 22.69
CA LEU A 873 -19.07 -8.69 23.86
C LEU A 873 -18.81 -7.23 23.48
N MET A 874 -19.75 -6.34 23.81
CA MET A 874 -19.58 -4.89 23.74
C MET A 874 -19.66 -4.33 25.15
N LEU A 875 -18.68 -3.52 25.55
CA LEU A 875 -18.52 -3.00 26.89
C LEU A 875 -18.40 -1.48 26.82
N ASP A 876 -19.04 -0.78 27.74
CA ASP A 876 -18.94 0.68 27.85
C ASP A 876 -18.87 1.11 29.32
N VAL A 877 -17.99 2.08 29.57
CA VAL A 877 -17.74 2.61 30.90
C VAL A 877 -18.83 3.62 31.28
N ASP A 878 -19.64 3.26 32.27
CA ASP A 878 -20.72 4.12 32.70
C ASP A 878 -20.17 5.44 33.27
N LYS A 879 -20.67 6.57 32.76
CA LYS A 879 -20.34 7.92 33.26
C LYS A 879 -18.85 8.29 33.17
N PHE A 880 -18.11 7.73 32.22
CA PHE A 880 -16.70 8.06 32.03
C PHE A 880 -16.41 9.56 31.87
N LYS A 881 -17.32 10.30 31.23
CA LYS A 881 -17.22 11.76 31.13
C LYS A 881 -17.24 12.46 32.50
N GLU A 882 -18.14 12.06 33.41
CA GLU A 882 -18.20 12.61 34.78
C GLU A 882 -16.90 12.29 35.56
N TYR A 883 -16.32 11.11 35.32
CA TYR A 883 -15.04 10.72 35.90
C TYR A 883 -13.89 11.61 35.39
N ASN A 884 -13.81 11.84 34.08
CA ASN A 884 -12.80 12.73 33.48
C ASN A 884 -12.96 14.19 33.93
N ASP A 885 -14.19 14.68 34.03
CA ASP A 885 -14.48 16.05 34.48
C ASP A 885 -14.10 16.23 35.97
N THR A 886 -14.15 15.16 36.77
CA THR A 886 -13.85 15.19 38.22
C THR A 886 -12.36 14.99 38.53
N TYR A 887 -11.71 14.03 37.86
CA TYR A 887 -10.35 13.56 38.18
C TYR A 887 -9.30 13.95 37.13
N GLY A 888 -9.73 14.54 36.01
CA GLY A 888 -8.89 14.94 34.89
C GLY A 888 -8.61 13.83 33.88
N HIS A 889 -8.22 14.22 32.67
CA HIS A 889 -7.98 13.30 31.55
C HIS A 889 -6.87 12.28 31.82
N VAL A 890 -5.83 12.64 32.58
CA VAL A 890 -4.73 11.72 32.93
C VAL A 890 -5.22 10.57 33.80
N ALA A 891 -6.07 10.86 34.79
CA ALA A 891 -6.71 9.83 35.61
C ALA A 891 -7.68 8.97 34.79
N GLY A 892 -8.39 9.58 33.83
CA GLY A 892 -9.20 8.89 32.83
C GLY A 892 -8.42 7.89 31.99
N ASP A 893 -7.24 8.28 31.54
CA ASP A 893 -6.35 7.44 30.72
C ASP A 893 -5.81 6.25 31.51
N GLU A 894 -5.39 6.46 32.76
CA GLU A 894 -5.02 5.38 33.69
C GLU A 894 -6.19 4.42 33.92
N PHE A 895 -7.40 4.97 34.04
CA PHE A 895 -8.61 4.19 34.26
C PHE A 895 -8.97 3.32 33.04
N LEU A 896 -8.86 3.85 31.82
CA LEU A 896 -9.06 3.08 30.58
C LEU A 896 -7.99 1.99 30.42
N ASN A 897 -6.75 2.26 30.81
CA ASN A 897 -5.67 1.27 30.76
C ASN A 897 -5.92 0.11 31.74
N LEU A 898 -6.40 0.42 32.96
CA LEU A 898 -6.81 -0.59 33.94
C LEU A 898 -7.92 -1.51 33.39
N ILE A 899 -8.90 -0.93 32.68
CA ILE A 899 -9.97 -1.71 32.04
C ILE A 899 -9.40 -2.63 30.96
N GLY A 900 -8.55 -2.10 30.09
CA GLY A 900 -7.93 -2.88 29.01
C GLY A 900 -7.12 -4.07 29.54
N GLN A 901 -6.30 -3.86 30.58
CA GLN A 901 -5.53 -4.91 31.22
C GLN A 901 -6.42 -5.95 31.93
N THR A 902 -7.47 -5.49 32.62
CA THR A 902 -8.40 -6.38 33.31
C THR A 902 -9.18 -7.23 32.32
N LEU A 903 -9.61 -6.65 31.20
CA LEU A 903 -10.26 -7.35 30.09
C LEU A 903 -9.32 -8.41 29.52
N LEU A 904 -8.09 -8.05 29.12
CA LEU A 904 -7.11 -9.00 28.60
C LEU A 904 -6.83 -10.15 29.57
N SER A 905 -6.66 -9.86 30.87
CA SER A 905 -6.41 -10.90 31.89
C SER A 905 -7.59 -11.86 32.09
N SER A 906 -8.77 -11.53 31.55
CA SER A 906 -9.99 -12.32 31.68
C SER A 906 -10.26 -13.18 30.43
N LEU A 907 -9.49 -12.96 29.36
CA LEU A 907 -9.59 -13.66 28.09
C LEU A 907 -8.62 -14.83 27.99
N ARG A 908 -8.97 -15.83 27.17
CA ARG A 908 -8.06 -16.93 26.84
C ARG A 908 -7.09 -16.49 25.77
N ARG A 909 -6.05 -17.29 25.53
CA ARG A 909 -5.02 -17.00 24.51
C ARG A 909 -5.60 -16.81 23.10
N ASP A 910 -6.67 -17.53 22.77
CA ASP A 910 -7.30 -17.49 21.45
C ASP A 910 -8.37 -16.38 21.32
N ASP A 911 -8.86 -15.85 22.45
CA ASP A 911 -9.86 -14.79 22.48
C ASP A 911 -9.19 -13.44 22.20
N ILE A 912 -9.92 -12.51 21.59
CA ILE A 912 -9.39 -11.19 21.21
C ILE A 912 -10.19 -10.05 21.86
N ALA A 913 -9.52 -8.94 22.14
CA ALA A 913 -10.14 -7.70 22.63
C ALA A 913 -9.62 -6.47 21.89
N GLY A 914 -10.51 -5.51 21.70
CA GLY A 914 -10.23 -4.25 21.03
C GLY A 914 -10.88 -3.06 21.73
N ARG A 915 -10.31 -1.88 21.54
CA ARG A 915 -10.92 -0.60 21.94
C ARG A 915 -11.60 0.02 20.72
N MET A 916 -12.89 0.28 20.81
CA MET A 916 -13.70 0.80 19.70
C MET A 916 -13.58 2.32 19.54
N GLY A 917 -13.25 3.01 20.64
CA GLY A 917 -12.99 4.44 20.71
C GLY A 917 -13.53 5.02 22.00
N GLY A 918 -12.87 6.05 22.56
CA GLY A 918 -13.34 6.68 23.80
C GLY A 918 -13.38 5.69 24.98
N ASP A 919 -14.58 5.49 25.53
CA ASP A 919 -14.95 4.61 26.64
C ASP A 919 -15.52 3.25 26.20
N GLU A 920 -15.50 2.93 24.90
CA GLU A 920 -16.05 1.69 24.36
C GLU A 920 -14.97 0.62 24.09
N PHE A 921 -15.26 -0.59 24.55
CA PHE A 921 -14.42 -1.78 24.41
C PHE A 921 -15.23 -2.94 23.80
N ALA A 922 -14.55 -3.88 23.16
CA ALA A 922 -15.17 -5.12 22.70
C ALA A 922 -14.25 -6.31 22.93
N ALA A 923 -14.85 -7.49 23.05
CA ALA A 923 -14.14 -8.76 23.06
C ALA A 923 -14.87 -9.80 22.21
N ALA A 924 -14.13 -10.59 21.46
CA ALA A 924 -14.66 -11.73 20.72
C ALA A 924 -14.09 -13.02 21.34
N LEU A 925 -15.01 -13.88 21.79
CA LEU A 925 -14.70 -15.18 22.39
C LEU A 925 -14.98 -16.29 21.38
N PHE A 926 -14.08 -17.26 21.28
CA PHE A 926 -14.19 -18.33 20.31
C PHE A 926 -14.46 -19.68 20.99
N PHE A 927 -15.59 -20.29 20.65
CA PHE A 927 -16.05 -21.55 21.22
C PHE A 927 -16.19 -22.64 20.16
N LYS A 928 -16.03 -23.90 20.55
CA LYS A 928 -16.34 -25.04 19.67
C LYS A 928 -17.84 -25.01 19.30
N LYS A 929 -18.20 -25.49 18.11
CA LYS A 929 -19.60 -25.43 17.61
C LYS A 929 -20.60 -26.11 18.53
N GLU A 930 -20.16 -27.16 19.22
CA GLU A 930 -20.98 -27.99 20.12
C GLU A 930 -21.18 -27.34 21.50
N SER A 931 -20.59 -26.17 21.75
CA SER A 931 -20.74 -25.47 23.02
C SER A 931 -22.18 -24.99 23.21
N SER A 932 -22.73 -25.20 24.40
CA SER A 932 -24.06 -24.72 24.80
C SER A 932 -24.07 -23.21 25.01
N ASP A 933 -25.12 -22.54 24.58
CA ASP A 933 -25.26 -21.08 24.69
C ASP A 933 -25.28 -20.62 26.16
N GLU A 934 -25.87 -21.39 27.08
CA GLU A 934 -25.84 -21.14 28.54
C GLU A 934 -24.41 -21.02 29.10
N PHE A 935 -23.54 -21.99 28.78
CA PHE A 935 -22.14 -21.97 29.18
C PHE A 935 -21.38 -20.74 28.64
N MET A 936 -21.68 -20.32 27.40
CA MET A 936 -21.05 -19.13 26.84
C MET A 936 -21.52 -17.86 27.55
N TYR A 937 -22.81 -17.77 27.92
CA TYR A 937 -23.34 -16.65 28.69
C TYR A 937 -22.82 -16.61 30.13
N GLU A 938 -22.65 -17.76 30.80
CA GLU A 938 -21.95 -17.82 32.09
C GLU A 938 -20.53 -17.27 31.98
N ARG A 939 -19.83 -17.60 30.88
CA ARG A 939 -18.48 -17.07 30.66
C ARG A 939 -18.49 -15.55 30.46
N ALA A 940 -19.46 -15.01 29.73
CA ALA A 940 -19.64 -13.57 29.61
C ALA A 940 -19.92 -12.92 30.99
N GLN A 941 -20.77 -13.54 31.81
CA GLN A 941 -21.07 -13.06 33.16
C GLN A 941 -19.82 -13.02 34.05
N GLN A 942 -18.96 -14.05 34.00
CA GLN A 942 -17.70 -14.07 34.74
C GLN A 942 -16.75 -12.92 34.34
N ILE A 943 -16.64 -12.63 33.04
CA ILE A 943 -15.82 -11.53 32.53
C ILE A 943 -16.38 -10.20 33.01
N PHE A 944 -17.71 -10.03 32.93
CA PHE A 944 -18.40 -8.85 33.44
C PHE A 944 -18.17 -8.62 34.93
N ASP A 945 -18.39 -9.64 35.75
CA ASP A 945 -18.27 -9.53 37.21
C ASP A 945 -16.85 -9.17 37.63
N LYS A 946 -15.85 -9.81 37.00
CA LYS A 946 -14.44 -9.54 37.26
C LYS A 946 -14.08 -8.09 36.94
N ILE A 947 -14.46 -7.60 35.77
CA ILE A 947 -14.18 -6.21 35.36
C ILE A 947 -14.92 -5.22 36.28
N ASN A 948 -16.22 -5.46 36.53
CA ASN A 948 -17.04 -4.55 37.33
C ASN A 948 -16.59 -4.50 38.81
N MET A 949 -16.12 -5.62 39.39
CA MET A 949 -15.52 -5.63 40.73
C MET A 949 -14.24 -4.80 40.79
N THR A 950 -13.33 -4.97 39.83
CA THR A 950 -12.09 -4.19 39.75
C THR A 950 -12.38 -2.69 39.65
N LEU A 951 -13.37 -2.30 38.84
CA LEU A 951 -13.75 -0.89 38.68
C LEU A 951 -14.37 -0.28 39.94
N LYS A 952 -15.22 -1.04 40.63
CA LYS A 952 -15.80 -0.60 41.91
C LYS A 952 -14.75 -0.37 42.99
N MET A 953 -13.68 -1.18 42.99
CA MET A 953 -12.57 -1.04 43.95
C MET A 953 -11.65 0.15 43.60
N ALA A 954 -11.38 0.38 42.31
CA ALA A 954 -10.43 1.40 41.86
C ALA A 954 -11.02 2.82 41.79
N ALA A 955 -12.29 2.99 41.39
CA ALA A 955 -12.82 4.30 40.98
C ALA A 955 -14.11 4.72 41.73
N LYS A 956 -14.25 4.33 43.00
CA LYS A 956 -15.28 4.79 43.97
C LYS A 956 -16.63 5.20 43.33
N GLY A 957 -17.30 4.28 42.65
CA GLY A 957 -18.68 4.47 42.16
C GLY A 957 -18.89 4.39 40.64
N THR A 958 -17.84 4.16 39.85
CA THR A 958 -17.95 3.94 38.40
C THR A 958 -18.22 2.46 38.10
N SER A 959 -19.06 2.17 37.10
CA SER A 959 -19.46 0.82 36.70
C SER A 959 -19.29 0.60 35.20
N LEU A 960 -19.56 -0.62 34.74
CA LEU A 960 -19.53 -0.98 33.33
C LEU A 960 -20.90 -1.53 32.90
N SER A 961 -21.35 -1.16 31.70
CA SER A 961 -22.46 -1.81 31.02
C SER A 961 -21.93 -2.73 29.92
N MET A 962 -22.55 -3.91 29.74
CA MET A 962 -22.12 -4.89 28.74
C MET A 962 -23.30 -5.48 27.95
N GLY A 963 -23.10 -5.72 26.66
CA GLY A 963 -23.99 -6.49 25.78
C GLY A 963 -23.27 -7.69 25.21
N ALA A 964 -23.92 -8.86 25.16
CA ALA A 964 -23.32 -10.08 24.63
C ALA A 964 -24.23 -10.81 23.63
N ILE A 965 -23.68 -11.16 22.46
CA ILE A 965 -24.39 -11.86 21.38
C ILE A 965 -23.57 -13.04 20.86
N ILE A 966 -24.24 -14.14 20.50
CA ILE A 966 -23.63 -15.33 19.90
C ILE A 966 -23.94 -15.32 18.40
N SER A 967 -22.94 -15.67 17.58
CA SER A 967 -23.10 -15.86 16.13
C SER A 967 -24.05 -17.02 15.82
N ASN A 968 -24.99 -16.81 14.91
CA ASN A 968 -25.89 -17.84 14.37
C ASN A 968 -25.78 -17.89 12.82
N GLU A 969 -26.45 -18.86 12.17
CA GLU A 969 -26.37 -19.05 10.71
C GLU A 969 -26.89 -17.84 9.91
N GLU A 970 -27.73 -17.00 10.51
CA GLU A 970 -28.29 -15.78 9.92
C GLU A 970 -27.44 -14.51 10.20
N MET A 971 -26.47 -14.56 11.12
CA MET A 971 -25.59 -13.47 11.53
C MET A 971 -24.13 -13.87 11.32
N ASN A 972 -23.75 -13.95 10.05
CA ASN A 972 -22.46 -14.40 9.57
C ASN A 972 -21.49 -13.25 9.24
N THR A 973 -21.92 -11.99 9.40
CA THR A 973 -21.05 -10.82 9.23
C THR A 973 -20.76 -10.12 10.56
N PHE A 974 -19.55 -9.55 10.69
CA PHE A 974 -19.18 -8.79 11.88
C PHE A 974 -20.10 -7.59 12.12
N ASN A 975 -20.53 -6.89 11.06
CA ASN A 975 -21.37 -5.70 11.20
C ASN A 975 -22.73 -6.03 11.85
N GLU A 976 -23.33 -7.16 11.52
CA GLU A 976 -24.61 -7.61 12.10
C GLU A 976 -24.45 -8.00 13.57
N LEU A 977 -23.38 -8.72 13.91
CA LEU A 977 -23.05 -9.06 15.28
C LEU A 977 -22.74 -7.82 16.11
N TYR A 978 -21.96 -6.89 15.56
CA TYR A 978 -21.61 -5.63 16.20
C TYR A 978 -22.85 -4.78 16.50
N GLN A 979 -23.73 -4.59 15.52
CA GLN A 979 -24.99 -3.86 15.73
C GLN A 979 -25.90 -4.54 16.75
N SER A 980 -25.93 -5.87 16.78
CA SER A 980 -26.75 -6.62 17.73
C SER A 980 -26.20 -6.53 19.16
N ALA A 981 -24.87 -6.64 19.32
CA ALA A 981 -24.19 -6.44 20.59
C ALA A 981 -24.37 -5.01 21.13
N ASP A 982 -24.28 -4.01 20.25
CA ASP A 982 -24.49 -2.59 20.57
C ASP A 982 -25.93 -2.31 21.04
N ARG A 983 -26.95 -2.87 20.36
CA ARG A 983 -28.35 -2.78 20.83
C ARG A 983 -28.54 -3.38 22.23
N LEU A 984 -27.88 -4.49 22.52
CA LEU A 984 -27.92 -5.12 23.85
C LEU A 984 -27.20 -4.27 24.90
N LEU A 985 -26.07 -3.67 24.55
CA LEU A 985 -25.37 -2.72 25.41
C LEU A 985 -26.24 -1.49 25.72
N TYR A 986 -26.91 -0.93 24.71
CA TYR A 986 -27.84 0.18 24.90
C TYR A 986 -29.00 -0.19 25.85
N LYS A 987 -29.54 -1.40 25.69
CA LYS A 987 -30.55 -1.96 26.61
C LYS A 987 -30.03 -2.13 28.04
N SER A 988 -28.75 -2.48 28.23
CA SER A 988 -28.11 -2.50 29.55
C SER A 988 -28.05 -1.10 30.18
N LYS A 989 -27.75 -0.08 29.37
CA LYS A 989 -27.70 1.32 29.82
C LYS A 989 -29.08 1.85 30.22
N GLU A 990 -30.12 1.61 29.42
CA GLU A 990 -31.49 2.05 29.71
C GLU A 990 -32.07 1.42 30.98
N ASN A 991 -31.76 0.14 31.23
CA ASN A 991 -32.33 -0.58 32.37
C ASN A 991 -31.69 -0.23 33.73
N GLY A 992 -30.78 0.75 33.77
CA GLY A 992 -30.17 1.24 35.01
C GLY A 992 -28.66 1.01 35.12
N ARG A 993 -27.98 0.72 34.01
CA ARG A 993 -26.51 0.55 33.92
C ARG A 993 -25.96 -0.56 34.81
N SER A 994 -24.63 -0.73 34.87
CA SER A 994 -23.94 -1.73 35.70
C SER A 994 -24.45 -3.17 35.49
N ARG A 995 -24.74 -3.59 34.25
CA ARG A 995 -25.28 -4.93 33.97
C ARG A 995 -24.89 -5.48 32.61
N LEU A 996 -25.00 -6.80 32.49
CA LEU A 996 -24.93 -7.55 31.25
C LEU A 996 -26.35 -7.77 30.69
N SER A 997 -26.56 -7.47 29.41
CA SER A 997 -27.75 -7.89 28.64
C SER A 997 -27.36 -8.91 27.59
N VAL A 998 -28.09 -10.03 27.58
CA VAL A 998 -27.97 -11.12 26.60
C VAL A 998 -29.25 -11.22 25.77
N ARG A 999 -29.15 -11.79 24.57
CA ARG A 999 -30.33 -12.15 23.77
C ARG A 999 -30.99 -13.38 24.40
N GLN A 1000 -32.28 -13.26 24.76
CA GLN A 1000 -33.10 -14.39 25.20
C GLN A 1000 -33.49 -15.27 24.01
#